data_AF-B0SYI8-F1
#
_entry.id   AF-B0SYI8-F1
#
_cell.length_a   1.000
_cell.length_b   1.000
_cell.length_c   1.000
_cell.angle_alpha   90.00
_cell.angle_beta   90.00
_cell.angle_gamma   90.00
#
_symmetry.space_group_name_H-M   'P 1'
#
loop_
_entity.id
_entity.type
_entity.pdbx_description
1 polymer ?
#
loop_
_entity_poly.entity_id
_entity_poly.type
_entity_poly.pdbx_seq_one_letter_code
_entity_poly.pdbx_strand_id
1 'polypeptide(L)'
;MNAPHSVPLFADRAEAGRQLAARLATLKLPRPVVYALPRGGVPLAMEIGRILAAPIDLILVRKLGAPGQPELAVGAVVDGHEAQMVINEDLAAATGADAAYLHDAQRRELGEIERRRALYLGDRPRVSPVGRTAIVVDDGLATGATAKAALRALRRQGAARIILAVPLAPIETLEAMRAEADEVVCLATPSPFLGVGRFYGDFHQLTDDETIALLRQAWDGAASSGPGVGIGAVERREVRLPPIGLTGDLQVPKGAKGIVVFAHGSGSSRLSPRNRAVADDLNARGMATLLFDLLGEAEAADRRKVFDIDLLAERLVDATAWIAGQPDLAGLPLGLFGASTGAGAALVAAAKLGERVCAVVSRGGRPDLAGAALRRVSAPTLLIVGGADHQVIELNRQALAELRGDKALRIVPGAGHLFEEAGALEQVMHLAGDWFGAKFCVPPATIDTRALAVTPQARLASAAEPLPDIDDPAFAAAFDRYAEARVVLLGEGSHGTSEFYRARAAITRRLIEQHGFEIVAVEADWPDAAAIDRHVRLKPHQAMTPAPFTRFPTWMWRNTEVEAFTRWLRDHNAGKPVDHRVGFYGLDLYNMRASMAAVLAYLDEVDPAAAAEARDRYACMSPWNAAPATYGRAALSEGYAICERQVVSILVDLVRKAADYAAQDGETLFDATQNARLVVDAERYYRAMYYGAHESWNLRDRHMFETLDRVLRLRGPEAKAVVWAHNSHIGDARYTEMGAARGELNIGQLCRERFGSDAVLIGLGTHGGTVMASSDWDAPAEVKTVKPSRPDSYEALCHEVGVERFLVDLRPGHNEALRADLREPRLERYIGVVYRPDSERLSHYAHASLSEQYDAFVWFEETQALTQLPTQVRPGEDDTYPFGL
;
A
#
# COMPACT_ATOMS: atom_id res chain seq x y z
N MET A 1 4.25 1.35 37.56
CA MET A 1 4.76 2.74 37.64
C MET A 1 4.93 3.24 36.22
N ASN A 2 4.09 4.18 35.80
CA ASN A 2 4.04 4.71 34.44
C ASN A 2 5.24 5.60 34.14
N ALA A 3 5.91 5.40 33.01
CA ALA A 3 6.78 6.43 32.43
C ALA A 3 5.90 7.40 31.61
N PRO A 4 6.09 8.73 31.75
CA PRO A 4 5.30 9.72 31.04
C PRO A 4 5.55 9.64 29.52
N HIS A 5 4.50 9.85 28.72
CA HIS A 5 4.56 10.01 27.27
C HIS A 5 5.66 11.00 26.90
N SER A 6 6.75 10.53 26.28
CA SER A 6 7.79 11.42 25.80
C SER A 6 7.30 12.12 24.54
N VAL A 7 7.09 13.43 24.63
CA VAL A 7 7.01 14.33 23.47
C VAL A 7 8.18 14.00 22.52
N PRO A 8 7.95 13.90 21.19
CA PRO A 8 9.06 13.66 20.25
C PRO A 8 10.11 14.76 20.43
N LEU A 9 11.38 14.37 20.49
CA LEU A 9 12.49 15.31 20.74
C LEU A 9 12.65 16.32 19.59
N PHE A 10 12.29 15.93 18.38
CA PHE A 10 12.36 16.76 17.18
C PHE A 10 11.05 16.68 16.39
N ALA A 11 10.61 17.78 15.78
CA ALA A 11 9.42 17.77 14.93
C ALA A 11 9.65 16.97 13.63
N ASP A 12 10.78 17.21 12.97
CA ASP A 12 11.19 16.55 11.73
C ASP A 12 12.74 16.59 11.61
N ARG A 13 13.29 16.02 10.53
CA ARG A 13 14.74 16.03 10.26
C ARG A 13 15.30 17.44 10.04
N ALA A 14 14.51 18.38 9.52
CA ALA A 14 14.97 19.75 9.32
C ALA A 14 15.13 20.49 10.66
N GLU A 15 14.21 20.28 11.61
CA GLU A 15 14.31 20.84 12.96
C GLU A 15 15.51 20.30 13.71
N ALA A 16 15.73 18.98 13.69
CA ALA A 16 16.94 18.39 14.25
C ALA A 16 18.22 18.93 13.59
N GLY A 17 18.18 19.13 12.26
CA GLY A 17 19.24 19.77 11.49
C GLY A 17 19.54 21.21 11.95
N ARG A 18 18.50 22.04 12.15
CA ARG A 18 18.65 23.42 12.65
C ARG A 18 19.27 23.46 14.04
N GLN A 19 18.86 22.58 14.95
CA GLN A 19 19.42 22.50 16.30
C GLN A 19 20.88 22.01 16.30
N LEU A 20 21.21 21.00 15.49
CA LEU A 20 22.59 20.56 15.28
C LEU A 20 23.47 21.67 14.70
N ALA A 21 22.95 22.39 13.71
CA ALA A 21 23.65 23.49 13.07
C ALA A 21 23.95 24.62 14.06
N ALA A 22 22.98 24.98 14.91
CA ALA A 22 23.18 25.95 15.98
C ALA A 22 24.28 25.51 16.96
N ARG A 23 24.33 24.22 17.31
CA ARG A 23 25.38 23.69 18.19
C ARG A 23 26.76 23.72 17.50
N LEU A 24 26.85 23.31 16.24
CA LEU A 24 28.08 23.30 15.45
C LEU A 24 28.63 24.70 15.19
N ALA A 25 27.76 25.70 15.04
CA ALA A 25 28.16 27.10 14.84
C ALA A 25 28.98 27.64 16.03
N THR A 26 28.77 27.12 17.25
CA THR A 26 29.54 27.52 18.44
C THR A 26 31.01 27.09 18.39
N LEU A 27 31.35 26.08 17.59
CA LEU A 27 32.68 25.46 17.53
C LEU A 27 33.68 26.18 16.61
N LYS A 28 33.25 27.23 15.89
CA LYS A 28 34.09 28.05 14.97
C LYS A 28 35.01 27.20 14.09
N LEU A 29 34.40 26.30 13.33
CA LEU A 29 35.11 25.27 12.58
C LEU A 29 35.88 25.85 11.37
N PRO A 30 37.19 25.55 11.20
CA PRO A 30 37.95 26.03 10.06
C PRO A 30 37.67 25.17 8.81
N ARG A 31 37.29 25.83 7.70
CA ARG A 31 37.01 25.21 6.39
C ARG A 31 36.12 23.95 6.52
N PRO A 32 34.90 24.07 7.08
CA PRO A 32 34.00 22.93 7.26
C PRO A 32 33.49 22.39 5.92
N VAL A 33 33.29 21.08 5.82
CA VAL A 33 32.57 20.38 4.75
C VAL A 33 31.60 19.41 5.40
N VAL A 34 30.35 19.41 4.95
CA VAL A 34 29.31 18.52 5.49
C VAL A 34 29.18 17.31 4.58
N TYR A 35 29.45 16.12 5.13
CA TYR A 35 29.25 14.83 4.47
C TYR A 35 28.01 14.15 5.03
N ALA A 36 26.95 14.07 4.23
CA ALA A 36 25.73 13.37 4.62
C ALA A 36 25.86 11.87 4.35
N LEU A 37 25.38 11.05 5.29
CA LEU A 37 25.04 9.65 5.02
C LEU A 37 23.63 9.59 4.45
N PRO A 38 23.45 9.26 3.16
CA PRO A 38 22.12 9.18 2.59
C PRO A 38 21.37 7.93 3.06
N ARG A 39 20.05 7.99 3.18
CA ARG A 39 19.19 9.13 2.81
C ARG A 39 18.88 10.08 3.98
N GLY A 40 18.82 9.53 5.19
CA GLY A 40 18.42 10.24 6.41
C GLY A 40 19.25 11.47 6.75
N GLY A 41 20.56 11.45 6.53
CA GLY A 41 21.46 12.57 6.84
C GLY A 41 21.33 13.79 5.92
N VAL A 42 20.68 13.67 4.76
CA VAL A 42 20.66 14.75 3.73
C VAL A 42 19.87 15.99 4.19
N PRO A 43 18.62 15.91 4.69
CA PRO A 43 17.91 17.09 5.18
C PRO A 43 18.63 17.80 6.33
N LEU A 44 19.33 17.07 7.18
CA LEU A 44 20.11 17.64 8.28
C LEU A 44 21.32 18.40 7.73
N ALA A 45 22.01 17.80 6.75
CA ALA A 45 23.15 18.41 6.09
C ALA A 45 22.77 19.71 5.35
N MET A 46 21.55 19.81 4.81
CA MET A 46 21.01 21.04 4.20
C MET A 46 21.00 22.20 5.19
N GLU A 47 20.46 21.97 6.39
CA GLU A 47 20.36 23.00 7.42
C GLU A 47 21.73 23.37 8.00
N ILE A 48 22.60 22.37 8.21
CA ILE A 48 23.97 22.59 8.68
C ILE A 48 24.79 23.35 7.64
N GLY A 49 24.73 22.96 6.36
CA GLY A 49 25.46 23.62 5.28
C GLY A 49 25.00 25.07 5.08
N ARG A 50 23.70 25.33 5.17
CA ARG A 50 23.11 26.67 5.10
C ARG A 50 23.59 27.59 6.22
N ILE A 51 23.61 27.10 7.46
CA ILE A 51 24.00 27.91 8.64
C ILE A 51 25.51 28.11 8.74
N LEU A 52 26.31 27.08 8.42
CA LEU A 52 27.77 27.15 8.47
C LEU A 52 28.40 27.73 7.20
N ALA A 53 27.59 28.03 6.17
CA ALA A 53 28.05 28.36 4.81
C ALA A 53 29.09 27.35 4.29
N ALA A 54 28.86 26.07 4.58
CA ALA A 54 29.77 24.98 4.29
C ALA A 54 29.28 24.20 3.05
N PRO A 55 30.17 23.78 2.13
CA PRO A 55 29.79 22.89 1.04
C PRO A 55 29.28 21.55 1.59
N ILE A 56 28.23 21.04 0.94
CA ILE A 56 27.62 19.74 1.23
C ILE A 56 28.06 18.75 0.15
N ASP A 57 28.47 17.56 0.59
CA ASP A 57 28.75 16.39 -0.24
C ASP A 57 28.21 15.12 0.44
N LEU A 58 28.28 13.98 -0.25
CA LEU A 58 27.82 12.69 0.25
C LEU A 58 28.99 11.79 0.63
N ILE A 59 28.76 10.90 1.60
CA ILE A 59 29.60 9.72 1.82
C ILE A 59 28.75 8.46 1.73
N LEU A 60 28.97 7.69 0.66
CA LEU A 60 28.23 6.46 0.40
C LEU A 60 28.89 5.30 1.10
N VAL A 61 28.12 4.59 1.94
CA VAL A 61 28.56 3.42 2.69
C VAL A 61 27.55 2.30 2.50
N ARG A 62 28.04 1.09 2.27
CA ARG A 62 27.22 -0.14 2.19
C ARG A 62 27.74 -1.19 3.15
N LYS A 63 26.85 -1.94 3.79
CA LYS A 63 27.23 -3.04 4.68
C LYS A 63 27.59 -4.29 3.87
N LEU A 64 28.54 -5.05 4.37
CA LEU A 64 28.84 -6.40 3.90
C LEU A 64 28.15 -7.37 4.85
N GLY A 65 27.13 -8.06 4.37
CA GLY A 65 26.39 -9.07 5.14
C GLY A 65 27.18 -10.38 5.29
N ALA A 66 26.91 -11.14 6.34
CA ALA A 66 27.48 -12.46 6.57
C ALA A 66 26.92 -13.51 5.59
N PRO A 67 27.65 -14.60 5.28
CA PRO A 67 27.15 -15.72 4.49
C PRO A 67 25.84 -16.27 5.07
N GLY A 68 24.79 -16.34 4.26
CA GLY A 68 23.47 -16.82 4.68
C GLY A 68 22.69 -15.90 5.63
N GLN A 69 23.28 -14.78 6.08
CA GLN A 69 22.64 -13.80 6.98
C GLN A 69 22.95 -12.36 6.52
N PRO A 70 22.30 -11.87 5.45
CA PRO A 70 22.62 -10.57 4.82
C PRO A 70 22.51 -9.37 5.77
N GLU A 71 21.64 -9.46 6.78
CA GLU A 71 21.40 -8.40 7.78
C GLU A 71 22.49 -8.31 8.86
N LEU A 72 23.27 -9.37 9.05
CA LEU A 72 24.38 -9.41 10.00
C LEU A 72 25.64 -8.83 9.33
N ALA A 73 26.01 -7.60 9.66
CA ALA A 73 27.12 -6.91 9.01
C ALA A 73 28.50 -7.40 9.51
N VAL A 74 29.22 -8.15 8.67
CA VAL A 74 30.62 -8.53 8.88
C VAL A 74 31.60 -7.42 8.50
N GLY A 75 31.14 -6.43 7.74
CA GLY A 75 31.93 -5.27 7.36
C GLY A 75 31.13 -4.18 6.68
N ALA A 76 31.83 -3.21 6.10
CA ALA A 76 31.27 -2.17 5.28
C ALA A 76 32.25 -1.73 4.19
N VAL A 77 31.72 -1.27 3.07
CA VAL A 77 32.44 -0.65 1.97
C VAL A 77 32.08 0.82 1.89
N VAL A 78 33.10 1.65 1.71
CA VAL A 78 32.95 3.11 1.61
C VAL A 78 33.49 3.59 0.26
N ASP A 79 32.77 4.55 -0.32
CA ASP A 79 33.11 5.22 -1.57
C ASP A 79 34.39 6.07 -1.49
N GLY A 80 35.16 6.13 -2.58
CA GLY A 80 36.44 6.85 -2.69
C GLY A 80 37.23 6.53 -3.99
N HIS A 81 38.34 7.26 -4.22
CA HIS A 81 39.24 7.03 -5.36
C HIS A 81 39.80 5.60 -5.40
N GLU A 82 39.93 4.97 -4.23
CA GLU A 82 40.05 3.53 -4.03
C GLU A 82 38.99 3.10 -3.01
N ALA A 83 38.18 2.10 -3.37
CA ALA A 83 37.15 1.53 -2.51
C ALA A 83 37.74 0.97 -1.22
N GLN A 84 37.29 1.49 -0.07
CA GLN A 84 37.81 1.04 1.22
C GLN A 84 36.86 0.08 1.89
N MET A 85 37.40 -1.04 2.38
CA MET A 85 36.67 -2.04 3.13
C MET A 85 37.07 -2.00 4.61
N VAL A 86 36.09 -2.01 5.49
CA VAL A 86 36.26 -2.11 6.95
C VAL A 86 35.59 -3.42 7.38
N ILE A 87 36.35 -4.35 7.95
CA ILE A 87 35.87 -5.69 8.34
C ILE A 87 35.92 -5.83 9.86
N ASN A 88 34.93 -6.53 10.43
CA ASN A 88 34.99 -7.09 11.77
C ASN A 88 35.54 -8.52 11.67
N GLU A 89 36.83 -8.69 11.94
CA GLU A 89 37.56 -9.95 11.74
C GLU A 89 37.00 -11.10 12.61
N ASP A 90 36.62 -10.80 13.85
CA ASP A 90 36.04 -11.79 14.76
C ASP A 90 34.69 -12.32 14.25
N LEU A 91 33.84 -11.41 13.75
CA LEU A 91 32.53 -11.77 13.22
C LEU A 91 32.62 -12.45 11.85
N ALA A 92 33.56 -12.03 11.00
CA ALA A 92 33.82 -12.68 9.72
C ALA A 92 34.29 -14.13 9.92
N ALA A 93 35.17 -14.37 10.89
CA ALA A 93 35.61 -15.71 11.26
C ALA A 93 34.47 -16.58 11.82
N ALA A 94 33.64 -16.02 12.71
CA ALA A 94 32.51 -16.73 13.32
C ALA A 94 31.38 -17.09 12.34
N THR A 95 31.25 -16.35 11.24
CA THR A 95 30.17 -16.52 10.25
C THR A 95 30.61 -17.23 8.97
N GLY A 96 31.89 -17.62 8.86
CA GLY A 96 32.44 -18.24 7.66
C GLY A 96 32.60 -17.28 6.47
N ALA A 97 32.66 -15.97 6.72
CA ALA A 97 32.90 -14.95 5.71
C ALA A 97 34.38 -14.93 5.31
N ASP A 98 34.79 -15.91 4.51
CA ASP A 98 36.17 -16.03 4.03
C ASP A 98 36.57 -14.91 3.06
N ALA A 99 37.86 -14.86 2.71
CA ALA A 99 38.40 -13.82 1.84
C ALA A 99 37.74 -13.79 0.44
N ALA A 100 37.30 -14.94 -0.08
CA ALA A 100 36.65 -15.02 -1.37
C ALA A 100 35.23 -14.43 -1.30
N TYR A 101 34.47 -14.78 -0.26
CA TYR A 101 33.15 -14.23 0.00
C TYR A 101 33.18 -12.71 0.20
N LEU A 102 34.13 -12.21 1.00
CA LEU A 102 34.28 -10.78 1.27
C LEU A 102 34.63 -9.99 0.00
N HIS A 103 35.48 -10.54 -0.87
CA HIS A 103 35.83 -9.92 -2.14
C HIS A 103 34.63 -9.86 -3.11
N ASP A 104 33.81 -10.92 -3.14
CA ASP A 104 32.59 -10.94 -3.95
C ASP A 104 31.51 -9.99 -3.43
N ALA A 105 31.32 -9.96 -2.10
CA ALA A 105 30.41 -9.03 -1.45
C ALA A 105 30.85 -7.58 -1.68
N GLN A 106 32.15 -7.29 -1.57
CA GLN A 106 32.71 -5.98 -1.87
C GLN A 106 32.39 -5.53 -3.30
N ARG A 107 32.62 -6.40 -4.29
CA ARG A 107 32.37 -6.07 -5.70
C ARG A 107 30.89 -5.77 -5.99
N ARG A 108 29.96 -6.53 -5.39
CA ARG A 108 28.52 -6.27 -5.53
C ARG A 108 28.13 -4.93 -4.90
N GLU A 109 28.55 -4.69 -3.67
CA GLU A 109 28.20 -3.45 -2.96
C GLU A 109 28.85 -2.21 -3.57
N LEU A 110 30.03 -2.34 -4.18
CA LEU A 110 30.64 -1.26 -4.97
C LEU A 110 29.86 -0.90 -6.23
N GLY A 111 29.33 -1.90 -6.93
CA GLY A 111 28.46 -1.65 -8.08
C GLY A 111 27.22 -0.84 -7.70
N GLU A 112 26.64 -1.13 -6.53
CA GLU A 112 25.49 -0.38 -6.01
C GLU A 112 25.87 1.02 -5.51
N ILE A 113 27.02 1.19 -4.87
CA ILE A 113 27.56 2.52 -4.53
C ILE A 113 27.71 3.36 -5.80
N GLU A 114 28.30 2.81 -6.86
CA GLU A 114 28.52 3.53 -8.12
C GLU A 114 27.20 3.95 -8.78
N ARG A 115 26.21 3.04 -8.82
CA ARG A 115 24.88 3.33 -9.34
C ARG A 115 24.23 4.50 -8.59
N ARG A 116 24.28 4.50 -7.25
CA ARG A 116 23.71 5.59 -6.42
C ARG A 116 24.50 6.87 -6.55
N ARG A 117 25.82 6.78 -6.71
CA ARG A 117 26.70 7.94 -6.96
C ARG A 117 26.29 8.65 -8.24
N ALA A 118 26.15 7.91 -9.33
CA ALA A 118 25.69 8.46 -10.61
C ALA A 118 24.30 9.07 -10.50
N LEU A 119 23.40 8.44 -9.73
CA LEU A 119 22.04 8.93 -9.51
C LEU A 119 21.98 10.23 -8.68
N TYR A 120 22.73 10.32 -7.58
CA TYR A 120 22.64 11.47 -6.66
C TYR A 120 23.54 12.65 -7.04
N LEU A 121 24.74 12.38 -7.55
CA LEU A 121 25.74 13.42 -7.84
C LEU A 121 25.81 13.75 -9.33
N GLY A 122 25.36 12.87 -10.23
CA GLY A 122 25.55 13.04 -11.67
C GLY A 122 27.03 13.25 -12.02
N ASP A 123 27.31 14.28 -12.83
CA ASP A 123 28.69 14.67 -13.22
C ASP A 123 29.36 15.64 -12.22
N ARG A 124 28.75 15.88 -11.06
CA ARG A 124 29.27 16.85 -10.08
C ARG A 124 30.60 16.38 -9.47
N PRO A 125 31.64 17.24 -9.43
CA PRO A 125 32.90 16.91 -8.77
C PRO A 125 32.72 16.83 -7.24
N ARG A 126 33.38 15.84 -6.63
CA ARG A 126 33.40 15.64 -5.18
C ARG A 126 34.16 16.75 -4.46
N VAL A 127 33.71 17.07 -3.26
CA VAL A 127 34.42 17.98 -2.35
C VAL A 127 35.48 17.15 -1.62
N SER A 128 36.75 17.53 -1.77
CA SER A 128 37.84 16.83 -1.10
C SER A 128 37.88 17.14 0.41
N PRO A 129 38.06 16.13 1.29
CA PRO A 129 38.25 16.35 2.73
C PRO A 129 39.66 16.84 3.10
N VAL A 130 40.64 16.79 2.17
CA VAL A 130 42.05 17.08 2.45
C VAL A 130 42.25 18.45 3.11
N GLY A 131 42.79 18.47 4.33
CA GLY A 131 43.10 19.70 5.07
C GLY A 131 41.88 20.46 5.59
N ARG A 132 40.68 19.87 5.54
CA ARG A 132 39.39 20.47 5.95
C ARG A 132 38.83 19.81 7.21
N THR A 133 37.86 20.48 7.83
CA THR A 133 37.06 19.90 8.91
C THR A 133 35.88 19.15 8.28
N ALA A 134 35.89 17.81 8.33
CA ALA A 134 34.83 16.97 7.80
C ALA A 134 33.76 16.71 8.87
N ILE A 135 32.52 17.12 8.60
CA ILE A 135 31.36 16.95 9.49
C ILE A 135 30.50 15.84 8.90
N VAL A 136 30.45 14.68 9.55
CA VAL A 136 29.63 13.53 9.14
C VAL A 136 28.27 13.61 9.83
N VAL A 137 27.19 13.55 9.05
CA VAL A 137 25.82 13.77 9.53
C VAL A 137 24.91 12.59 9.17
N ASP A 138 24.12 12.15 10.15
CA ASP A 138 23.04 11.17 10.00
C ASP A 138 21.86 11.54 10.92
N ASP A 139 20.67 11.00 10.63
CA ASP A 139 19.46 11.32 11.40
C ASP A 139 19.40 10.65 12.79
N GLY A 140 20.26 9.67 13.04
CA GLY A 140 20.56 9.14 14.36
C GLY A 140 21.39 7.87 14.29
N LEU A 141 21.94 7.42 15.43
CA LEU A 141 22.75 6.20 15.48
C LEU A 141 22.10 5.16 16.40
N ALA A 142 21.75 4.00 15.85
CA ALA A 142 21.37 2.84 16.65
C ALA A 142 22.59 2.02 17.07
N THR A 143 23.43 1.62 16.12
CA THR A 143 24.65 0.81 16.37
C THR A 143 25.94 1.51 15.91
N GLY A 144 25.82 2.59 15.13
CA GLY A 144 26.96 3.41 14.68
C GLY A 144 27.88 2.79 13.61
N ALA A 145 27.61 1.56 13.14
CA ALA A 145 28.52 0.84 12.22
C ALA A 145 28.81 1.59 10.90
N THR A 146 27.77 2.14 10.26
CA THR A 146 27.89 2.88 9.00
C THR A 146 28.65 4.20 9.20
N ALA A 147 28.33 4.94 10.27
CA ALA A 147 29.03 6.17 10.63
C ALA A 147 30.51 5.91 10.95
N LYS A 148 30.83 4.83 11.68
CA LYS A 148 32.20 4.41 11.97
C LYS A 148 33.03 4.19 10.71
N ALA A 149 32.47 3.52 9.71
CA ALA A 149 33.13 3.30 8.43
C ALA A 149 33.38 4.63 7.69
N ALA A 150 32.37 5.52 7.66
CA ALA A 150 32.49 6.85 7.05
C ALA A 150 33.61 7.70 7.71
N LEU A 151 33.66 7.73 9.05
CA LEU A 151 34.67 8.49 9.80
C LEU A 151 36.10 7.99 9.52
N ARG A 152 36.31 6.67 9.53
CA ARG A 152 37.61 6.06 9.20
C ARG A 152 38.06 6.37 7.77
N ALA A 153 37.14 6.33 6.81
CA ALA A 153 37.43 6.66 5.42
C ALA A 153 37.86 8.12 5.26
N LEU A 154 37.12 9.07 5.85
CA LEU A 154 37.46 10.50 5.79
C LEU A 154 38.81 10.82 6.45
N ARG A 155 39.18 10.11 7.54
CA ARG A 155 40.50 10.27 8.17
C ARG A 155 41.62 9.85 7.23
N ARG A 156 41.47 8.72 6.56
CA ARG A 156 42.44 8.23 5.56
C ARG A 156 42.52 9.11 4.32
N GLN A 157 41.41 9.76 3.94
CA GLN A 157 41.36 10.74 2.85
C GLN A 157 41.97 12.11 3.20
N GLY A 158 42.54 12.27 4.41
CA GLY A 158 43.30 13.46 4.79
C GLY A 158 42.48 14.59 5.42
N ALA A 159 41.29 14.29 5.96
CA ALA A 159 40.58 15.25 6.81
C ALA A 159 41.47 15.73 7.97
N ALA A 160 41.60 17.05 8.14
CA ALA A 160 42.41 17.63 9.21
C ALA A 160 41.73 17.50 10.59
N ARG A 161 40.40 17.46 10.57
CA ARG A 161 39.56 17.27 11.75
C ARG A 161 38.26 16.59 11.33
N ILE A 162 37.76 15.67 12.15
CA ILE A 162 36.55 14.89 11.90
C ILE A 162 35.57 15.08 13.04
N ILE A 163 34.36 15.48 12.69
CA ILE A 163 33.26 15.70 13.61
C ILE A 163 32.11 14.80 13.21
N LEU A 164 31.57 14.03 14.15
CA LEU A 164 30.31 13.32 13.99
C LEU A 164 29.20 14.18 14.60
N ALA A 165 28.19 14.53 13.80
CA ALA A 165 27.05 15.34 14.25
C ALA A 165 25.75 14.57 14.01
N VAL A 166 25.10 14.14 15.09
CA VAL A 166 23.87 13.33 15.04
C VAL A 166 22.87 13.84 16.07
N PRO A 167 21.56 13.86 15.81
CA PRO A 167 20.61 14.37 16.80
C PRO A 167 20.50 13.46 18.02
N LEU A 168 20.61 12.14 17.83
CA LEU A 168 20.45 11.18 18.92
C LEU A 168 21.20 9.85 18.72
N ALA A 169 21.62 9.26 19.83
CA ALA A 169 22.25 7.94 19.90
C ALA A 169 22.23 7.36 21.34
N PRO A 170 22.31 6.02 21.53
CA PRO A 170 22.58 5.43 22.84
C PRO A 170 23.94 5.88 23.39
N ILE A 171 24.06 5.94 24.72
CA ILE A 171 25.29 6.38 25.37
C ILE A 171 26.47 5.45 25.02
N GLU A 172 26.22 4.15 24.94
CA GLU A 172 27.19 3.11 24.62
C GLU A 172 27.72 3.27 23.17
N THR A 173 26.84 3.66 22.24
CA THR A 173 27.23 3.94 20.85
C THR A 173 28.07 5.21 20.77
N LEU A 174 27.72 6.27 21.51
CA LEU A 174 28.52 7.49 21.55
C LEU A 174 29.93 7.27 22.11
N GLU A 175 30.05 6.45 23.15
CA GLU A 175 31.36 6.08 23.71
C GLU A 175 32.24 5.39 22.66
N ALA A 176 31.68 4.45 21.89
CA ALA A 176 32.39 3.83 20.78
C ALA A 176 32.77 4.84 19.67
N MET A 177 31.92 5.85 19.40
CA MET A 177 32.20 6.87 18.37
C MET A 177 33.25 7.90 18.80
N ARG A 178 33.41 8.17 20.10
CA ARG A 178 34.45 9.09 20.62
C ARG A 178 35.88 8.61 20.34
N ALA A 179 36.07 7.31 20.12
CA ALA A 179 37.36 6.76 19.68
C ALA A 179 37.62 6.99 18.18
N GLU A 180 36.59 7.32 17.40
CA GLU A 180 36.63 7.34 15.94
C GLU A 180 36.50 8.75 15.35
N ALA A 181 35.97 9.73 16.09
CA ALA A 181 35.88 11.14 15.70
C ALA A 181 36.67 12.03 16.68
N ASP A 182 37.18 13.18 16.20
CA ASP A 182 37.88 14.15 17.07
C ASP A 182 36.89 14.92 17.95
N GLU A 183 35.63 15.01 17.51
CA GLU A 183 34.53 15.55 18.28
C GLU A 183 33.21 14.86 17.91
N VAL A 184 32.37 14.57 18.91
CA VAL A 184 31.03 13.99 18.72
C VAL A 184 30.00 14.95 19.28
N VAL A 185 29.16 15.47 18.39
CA VAL A 185 28.04 16.37 18.71
C VAL A 185 26.74 15.58 18.65
N CYS A 186 26.18 15.31 19.83
CA CYS A 186 24.89 14.63 19.97
C CYS A 186 23.92 15.53 20.74
N LEU A 187 22.69 15.73 20.23
CA LEU A 187 21.70 16.59 20.92
C LEU A 187 21.03 15.87 22.09
N ALA A 188 20.77 14.56 21.96
CA ALA A 188 20.11 13.76 22.99
C ALA A 188 20.62 12.31 23.09
N THR A 189 20.55 11.73 24.29
CA THR A 189 20.88 10.31 24.56
C THR A 189 19.73 9.61 25.27
N PRO A 190 18.64 9.29 24.56
CA PRO A 190 17.45 8.74 25.21
C PRO A 190 17.65 7.30 25.68
N SER A 191 17.08 6.96 26.84
CA SER A 191 17.05 5.61 27.41
C SER A 191 15.63 5.31 27.96
N PRO A 192 14.99 4.19 27.58
CA PRO A 192 15.50 3.13 26.70
C PRO A 192 15.59 3.57 25.23
N PHE A 193 16.63 3.12 24.52
CA PHE A 193 16.80 3.39 23.09
C PHE A 193 16.18 2.27 22.27
N LEU A 194 15.04 2.55 21.63
CA LEU A 194 14.27 1.55 20.87
C LEU A 194 14.38 1.72 19.33
N GLY A 195 14.94 2.84 18.87
CA GLY A 195 15.11 3.14 17.44
C GLY A 195 15.09 4.64 17.15
N VAL A 196 15.76 5.07 16.07
CA VAL A 196 15.95 6.49 15.75
C VAL A 196 14.63 7.23 15.52
N GLY A 197 13.71 6.64 14.75
CA GLY A 197 12.47 7.29 14.34
C GLY A 197 11.50 7.63 15.47
N ARG A 198 11.63 7.01 16.66
CA ARG A 198 10.74 7.29 17.81
C ARG A 198 10.92 8.67 18.43
N PHE A 199 12.02 9.33 18.11
CA PHE A 199 12.37 10.63 18.67
C PHE A 199 12.06 11.79 17.72
N TYR A 200 11.42 11.49 16.58
CA TYR A 200 10.98 12.45 15.57
C TYR A 200 9.45 12.43 15.46
N GLY A 201 8.82 13.60 15.27
CA GLY A 201 7.39 13.72 14.98
C GLY A 201 7.05 13.25 13.56
N ASP A 202 7.87 13.61 12.58
CA ASP A 202 7.89 13.12 11.21
C ASP A 202 9.24 12.46 10.90
N PHE A 203 9.20 11.14 10.68
CA PHE A 203 10.33 10.32 10.29
C PHE A 203 10.01 9.47 9.04
N HIS A 204 9.36 10.05 8.03
CA HIS A 204 9.12 9.34 6.76
C HIS A 204 10.43 8.90 6.11
N GLN A 205 10.39 7.80 5.36
CA GLN A 205 11.56 7.33 4.63
C GLN A 205 11.74 8.18 3.36
N LEU A 206 12.85 8.92 3.28
CA LEU A 206 13.18 9.70 2.09
C LEU A 206 13.36 8.78 0.88
N THR A 207 12.79 9.18 -0.25
CA THR A 207 13.00 8.58 -1.57
C THR A 207 14.30 9.09 -2.21
N ASP A 208 14.75 8.41 -3.27
CA ASP A 208 15.90 8.88 -4.05
C ASP A 208 15.59 10.24 -4.71
N ASP A 209 14.37 10.46 -5.19
CA ASP A 209 13.97 11.72 -5.84
C ASP A 209 13.89 12.90 -4.85
N GLU A 210 13.35 12.70 -3.64
CA GLU A 210 13.37 13.73 -2.58
C GLU A 210 14.81 14.06 -2.17
N THR A 211 15.67 13.04 -2.07
CA THR A 211 17.09 13.23 -1.77
C THR A 211 17.77 14.05 -2.87
N ILE A 212 17.49 13.76 -4.14
CA ILE A 212 18.02 14.50 -5.30
C ILE A 212 17.47 15.94 -5.31
N ALA A 213 16.18 16.14 -5.05
CA ALA A 213 15.55 17.45 -5.02
C ALA A 213 16.18 18.35 -3.93
N LEU A 214 16.41 17.82 -2.72
CA LEU A 214 17.10 18.52 -1.65
C LEU A 214 18.54 18.88 -2.04
N LEU A 215 19.28 17.93 -2.61
CA LEU A 215 20.65 18.17 -3.07
C LEU A 215 20.70 19.24 -4.18
N ARG A 216 19.77 19.21 -5.15
CA ARG A 216 19.65 20.24 -6.19
C ARG A 216 19.35 21.62 -5.61
N GLN A 217 18.46 21.72 -4.62
CA GLN A 217 18.20 23.00 -3.95
C GLN A 217 19.45 23.60 -3.29
N ALA A 218 20.29 22.79 -2.67
CA ALA A 218 21.57 23.25 -2.08
C ALA A 218 22.59 23.68 -3.13
N TRP A 219 22.47 23.13 -4.34
CA TRP A 219 23.45 23.31 -5.39
C TRP A 219 23.06 24.41 -6.39
N ASP A 220 21.76 24.67 -6.59
CA ASP A 220 21.21 25.66 -7.53
C ASP A 220 20.94 27.04 -6.89
N GLY A 221 20.82 27.12 -5.56
CA GLY A 221 20.53 28.36 -4.81
C GLY A 221 21.58 29.48 -4.87
N ALA A 222 22.59 29.37 -5.74
CA ALA A 222 23.64 30.37 -5.94
C ALA A 222 23.39 31.32 -7.14
N ALA A 223 22.33 31.14 -7.93
CA ALA A 223 22.08 31.96 -9.13
C ALA A 223 20.60 32.36 -9.33
N SER A 224 20.34 33.67 -9.39
CA SER A 224 19.21 34.39 -10.03
C SER A 224 18.16 35.07 -9.12
N SER A 225 18.10 36.42 -9.22
CA SER A 225 16.95 37.27 -8.91
C SER A 225 16.96 38.52 -9.81
N GLY A 226 15.83 38.85 -10.44
CA GLY A 226 15.62 40.08 -11.22
C GLY A 226 14.17 40.19 -11.76
N PRO A 227 13.43 41.30 -11.54
CA PRO A 227 12.01 41.43 -11.94
C PRO A 227 11.75 42.41 -13.10
N GLY A 228 10.64 42.22 -13.83
CA GLY A 228 10.18 43.11 -14.93
C GLY A 228 8.64 43.24 -15.07
N VAL A 229 8.19 44.47 -14.78
CA VAL A 229 6.96 45.30 -15.03
C VAL A 229 5.82 44.83 -15.98
N GLY A 230 4.57 45.21 -15.66
CA GLY A 230 3.30 44.84 -16.36
C GLY A 230 2.46 45.96 -17.03
N ILE A 231 1.34 45.55 -17.66
CA ILE A 231 0.29 46.40 -18.26
C ILE A 231 -1.09 45.72 -18.07
N GLY A 232 -2.06 46.45 -17.51
CA GLY A 232 -3.45 46.01 -17.26
C GLY A 232 -3.52 44.94 -16.15
N ALA A 233 -4.36 45.09 -15.13
CA ALA A 233 -4.44 44.12 -14.04
C ALA A 233 -5.10 42.81 -14.52
N VAL A 234 -4.36 42.03 -15.31
CA VAL A 234 -4.63 40.63 -15.59
C VAL A 234 -4.30 39.90 -14.30
N GLU A 235 -5.30 39.29 -13.69
CA GLU A 235 -5.07 38.50 -12.50
C GLU A 235 -4.33 37.22 -12.91
N ARG A 236 -3.11 37.06 -12.38
CA ARG A 236 -2.28 35.87 -12.62
C ARG A 236 -2.32 35.00 -11.38
N ARG A 237 -2.70 33.73 -11.56
CA ARG A 237 -2.76 32.73 -10.50
C ARG A 237 -2.03 31.47 -10.96
N GLU A 238 -1.12 30.97 -10.14
CA GLU A 238 -0.69 29.57 -10.27
C GLU A 238 -1.78 28.69 -9.64
N VAL A 239 -2.18 27.64 -10.35
CA VAL A 239 -3.26 26.74 -9.96
C VAL A 239 -2.77 25.30 -9.97
N ARG A 240 -3.37 24.46 -9.13
CA ARG A 240 -3.15 23.02 -9.09
C ARG A 240 -4.43 22.33 -9.57
N LEU A 241 -4.34 21.66 -10.72
CA LEU A 241 -5.48 21.01 -11.34
C LEU A 241 -5.61 19.58 -10.78
N PRO A 242 -6.72 19.23 -10.12
CA PRO A 242 -7.01 17.87 -9.66
C PRO A 242 -7.20 16.93 -10.87
N PRO A 243 -7.14 15.60 -10.68
CA PRO A 243 -6.92 14.90 -9.40
C PRO A 243 -5.44 14.82 -8.97
N ILE A 244 -4.50 14.94 -9.92
CA ILE A 244 -3.06 14.71 -9.66
C ILE A 244 -2.26 15.98 -9.31
N GLY A 245 -2.89 17.16 -9.28
CA GLY A 245 -2.23 18.41 -8.87
C GLY A 245 -1.30 19.02 -9.92
N LEU A 246 -1.65 18.92 -11.20
CA LEU A 246 -0.86 19.50 -12.31
C LEU A 246 -0.77 21.02 -12.17
N THR A 247 0.43 21.56 -12.34
CA THR A 247 0.66 23.00 -12.24
C THR A 247 0.14 23.70 -13.49
N GLY A 248 -0.66 24.76 -13.29
CA GLY A 248 -1.16 25.63 -14.34
C GLY A 248 -0.94 27.11 -14.04
N ASP A 249 -0.67 27.88 -15.08
CA ASP A 249 -0.63 29.34 -15.09
C ASP A 249 -1.98 29.83 -15.64
N LEU A 250 -2.84 30.37 -14.78
CA LEU A 250 -4.13 30.96 -15.13
C LEU A 250 -4.00 32.48 -15.22
N GLN A 251 -4.43 33.06 -16.34
CA GLN A 251 -4.52 34.51 -16.54
C GLN A 251 -5.96 34.91 -16.86
N VAL A 252 -6.55 35.80 -16.05
CA VAL A 252 -7.94 36.25 -16.19
C VAL A 252 -8.00 37.77 -16.38
N PRO A 253 -8.24 38.25 -17.62
CA PRO A 253 -8.55 39.66 -17.85
C PRO A 253 -9.90 40.04 -17.23
N LYS A 254 -10.03 41.27 -16.73
CA LYS A 254 -11.30 41.77 -16.21
C LYS A 254 -12.39 41.77 -17.29
N GLY A 255 -13.51 41.09 -17.03
CA GLY A 255 -14.62 40.96 -17.98
C GLY A 255 -14.32 39.99 -19.14
N ALA A 256 -13.57 38.93 -18.85
CA ALA A 256 -13.21 37.91 -19.84
C ALA A 256 -14.41 37.42 -20.64
N LYS A 257 -14.26 37.33 -21.96
CA LYS A 257 -15.33 36.92 -22.91
C LYS A 257 -15.39 35.41 -23.15
N GLY A 258 -14.39 34.68 -22.65
CA GLY A 258 -14.22 33.24 -22.80
C GLY A 258 -12.88 32.81 -22.22
N ILE A 259 -12.65 31.51 -22.11
CA ILE A 259 -11.42 30.91 -21.59
C ILE A 259 -10.83 29.95 -22.63
N VAL A 260 -9.51 30.03 -22.84
CA VAL A 260 -8.77 29.15 -23.75
C VAL A 260 -7.79 28.27 -22.95
N VAL A 261 -7.95 26.95 -23.06
CA VAL A 261 -7.07 25.96 -22.42
C VAL A 261 -6.04 25.48 -23.43
N PHE A 262 -4.77 25.51 -23.04
CA PHE A 262 -3.66 25.15 -23.91
C PHE A 262 -3.22 23.70 -23.71
N ALA A 263 -3.17 22.95 -24.80
CA ALA A 263 -2.54 21.64 -24.89
C ALA A 263 -1.17 21.79 -25.60
N HIS A 264 -0.09 21.72 -24.85
CA HIS A 264 1.26 21.82 -25.42
C HIS A 264 1.66 20.54 -26.17
N GLY A 265 2.70 20.64 -27.01
CA GLY A 265 3.25 19.48 -27.70
C GLY A 265 4.11 18.60 -26.79
N SER A 266 4.40 17.38 -27.25
CA SER A 266 5.28 16.42 -26.58
C SER A 266 6.67 17.02 -26.35
N GLY A 267 7.19 16.93 -25.11
CA GLY A 267 8.48 17.52 -24.72
C GLY A 267 8.45 19.04 -24.47
N SER A 268 7.28 19.66 -24.52
CA SER A 268 7.05 21.06 -24.10
C SER A 268 6.39 21.08 -22.72
N SER A 269 6.25 22.27 -22.13
CA SER A 269 5.52 22.51 -20.88
C SER A 269 4.68 23.79 -20.97
N ARG A 270 3.99 24.13 -19.89
CA ARG A 270 3.33 25.44 -19.70
C ARG A 270 4.28 26.63 -19.84
N LEU A 271 5.59 26.38 -19.71
CA LEU A 271 6.64 27.40 -19.84
C LEU A 271 7.01 27.74 -21.30
N SER A 272 6.38 27.10 -22.30
CA SER A 272 6.64 27.33 -23.73
C SER A 272 6.55 28.82 -24.10
N PRO A 273 7.64 29.44 -24.59
CA PRO A 273 7.63 30.85 -24.99
C PRO A 273 6.58 31.14 -26.07
N ARG A 274 6.41 30.23 -27.04
CA ARG A 274 5.45 30.37 -28.13
C ARG A 274 4.01 30.33 -27.64
N ASN A 275 3.68 29.43 -26.72
CA ASN A 275 2.31 29.32 -26.21
C ASN A 275 1.99 30.48 -25.27
N ARG A 276 2.96 30.95 -24.47
CA ARG A 276 2.84 32.16 -23.66
C ARG A 276 2.60 33.39 -24.51
N ALA A 277 3.33 33.56 -25.60
CA ALA A 277 3.14 34.68 -26.51
C ALA A 277 1.71 34.67 -27.13
N VAL A 278 1.20 33.50 -27.54
CA VAL A 278 -0.20 33.38 -28.01
C VAL A 278 -1.19 33.67 -26.88
N ALA A 279 -0.94 33.17 -25.67
CA ALA A 279 -1.80 33.40 -24.53
C ALA A 279 -1.87 34.88 -24.13
N ASP A 280 -0.74 35.59 -24.18
CA ASP A 280 -0.66 37.01 -23.89
C ASP A 280 -1.43 37.85 -24.93
N ASP A 281 -1.41 37.48 -26.23
CA ASP A 281 -2.25 38.12 -27.27
C ASP A 281 -3.75 37.86 -27.02
N LEU A 282 -4.12 36.62 -26.67
CA LEU A 282 -5.51 36.30 -26.31
C LEU A 282 -5.98 37.05 -25.06
N ASN A 283 -5.10 37.21 -24.06
CA ASN A 283 -5.38 38.02 -22.88
C ASN A 283 -5.57 39.49 -23.25
N ALA A 284 -4.74 40.04 -24.14
CA ALA A 284 -4.89 41.40 -24.66
C ALA A 284 -6.23 41.61 -25.42
N ARG A 285 -6.76 40.54 -26.02
CA ARG A 285 -8.09 40.51 -26.67
C ARG A 285 -9.25 40.24 -25.72
N GLY A 286 -8.99 40.12 -24.41
CA GLY A 286 -10.01 39.96 -23.36
C GLY A 286 -10.48 38.51 -23.16
N MET A 287 -9.66 37.51 -23.47
CA MET A 287 -9.93 36.10 -23.19
C MET A 287 -9.07 35.64 -22.02
N ALA A 288 -9.63 34.85 -21.11
CA ALA A 288 -8.86 34.14 -20.09
C ALA A 288 -8.05 33.00 -20.73
N THR A 289 -6.91 32.66 -20.14
CA THR A 289 -6.03 31.60 -20.64
C THR A 289 -5.55 30.71 -19.50
N LEU A 290 -5.55 29.40 -19.74
CA LEU A 290 -4.98 28.40 -18.83
C LEU A 290 -3.89 27.61 -19.56
N LEU A 291 -2.64 27.77 -19.10
CA LEU A 291 -1.49 27.02 -19.58
C LEU A 291 -1.05 26.07 -18.47
N PHE A 292 -1.15 24.77 -18.67
CA PHE A 292 -0.78 23.80 -17.65
C PHE A 292 0.04 22.67 -18.25
N ASP A 293 0.77 21.98 -17.38
CA ASP A 293 1.53 20.81 -17.77
C ASP A 293 0.57 19.63 -17.91
N LEU A 294 0.52 18.99 -19.09
CA LEU A 294 -0.39 17.87 -19.34
C LEU A 294 0.03 16.59 -18.59
N LEU A 295 1.26 16.52 -18.08
CA LEU A 295 1.81 15.35 -17.41
C LEU A 295 2.56 15.79 -16.16
N GLY A 296 2.46 15.00 -15.09
CA GLY A 296 3.32 15.18 -13.92
C GLY A 296 4.78 14.84 -14.23
N GLU A 297 5.72 15.23 -13.37
CA GLU A 297 7.16 14.99 -13.62
C GLU A 297 7.49 13.50 -13.84
N ALA A 298 6.90 12.61 -13.05
CA ALA A 298 7.05 11.16 -13.20
C ALA A 298 6.43 10.62 -14.50
N GLU A 299 5.33 11.21 -14.96
CA GLU A 299 4.65 10.80 -16.20
C GLU A 299 5.39 11.28 -17.44
N ALA A 300 5.95 12.50 -17.39
CA ALA A 300 6.73 13.08 -18.47
C ALA A 300 8.05 12.32 -18.71
N ALA A 301 8.56 11.59 -17.71
CA ALA A 301 9.73 10.73 -17.86
C ALA A 301 9.45 9.46 -18.69
N ASP A 302 8.20 8.98 -18.74
CA ASP A 302 7.83 7.83 -19.57
C ASP A 302 7.46 8.30 -20.98
N ARG A 303 8.34 8.01 -21.95
CA ARG A 303 8.11 8.34 -23.37
C ARG A 303 6.80 7.80 -23.93
N ARG A 304 6.24 6.70 -23.40
CA ARG A 304 4.96 6.15 -23.85
C ARG A 304 3.81 7.10 -23.50
N LYS A 305 3.82 7.65 -22.28
CA LYS A 305 2.79 8.59 -21.80
C LYS A 305 2.86 9.95 -22.50
N VAL A 306 4.06 10.38 -22.89
CA VAL A 306 4.29 11.63 -23.66
C VAL A 306 3.61 11.65 -25.03
N PHE A 307 3.33 10.48 -25.60
CA PHE A 307 2.63 10.32 -26.89
C PHE A 307 1.24 9.67 -26.75
N ASP A 308 0.77 9.46 -25.52
CA ASP A 308 -0.56 8.88 -25.25
C ASP A 308 -1.63 9.97 -25.39
N ILE A 309 -2.24 10.04 -26.56
CA ILE A 309 -3.21 11.09 -26.90
C ILE A 309 -4.47 11.00 -26.05
N ASP A 310 -4.88 9.79 -25.64
CA ASP A 310 -6.07 9.60 -24.81
C ASP A 310 -5.83 10.10 -23.39
N LEU A 311 -4.67 9.77 -22.80
CA LEU A 311 -4.23 10.33 -21.52
C LEU A 311 -4.17 11.86 -21.57
N LEU A 312 -3.48 12.44 -22.56
CA LEU A 312 -3.37 13.90 -22.69
C LEU A 312 -4.75 14.57 -22.89
N ALA A 313 -5.68 13.90 -23.57
CA ALA A 313 -7.05 14.38 -23.73
C ALA A 313 -7.84 14.34 -22.42
N GLU A 314 -7.64 13.31 -21.59
CA GLU A 314 -8.26 13.23 -20.25
C GLU A 314 -7.80 14.38 -19.36
N ARG A 315 -6.52 14.76 -19.43
CA ARG A 315 -5.98 15.91 -18.69
C ARG A 315 -6.64 17.23 -19.08
N LEU A 316 -7.02 17.38 -20.35
CA LEU A 316 -7.79 18.54 -20.82
C LEU A 316 -9.26 18.49 -20.36
N VAL A 317 -9.84 17.30 -20.24
CA VAL A 317 -11.18 17.10 -19.66
C VAL A 317 -11.16 17.47 -18.17
N ASP A 318 -10.16 17.01 -17.42
CA ASP A 318 -9.98 17.33 -16.00
C ASP A 318 -9.81 18.84 -15.79
N ALA A 319 -8.96 19.49 -16.59
CA ALA A 319 -8.78 20.94 -16.56
C ALA A 319 -10.10 21.68 -16.85
N THR A 320 -10.90 21.18 -17.79
CA THR A 320 -12.22 21.73 -18.11
C THR A 320 -13.22 21.58 -16.96
N ALA A 321 -13.21 20.42 -16.30
CA ALA A 321 -14.04 20.18 -15.13
C ALA A 321 -13.65 21.09 -13.95
N TRP A 322 -12.35 21.29 -13.72
CA TRP A 322 -11.86 22.23 -12.72
C TRP A 322 -12.32 23.66 -13.02
N ILE A 323 -12.25 24.12 -14.28
CA ILE A 323 -12.76 25.42 -14.73
C ILE A 323 -14.27 25.56 -14.41
N ALA A 324 -15.05 24.51 -14.64
CA ALA A 324 -16.48 24.52 -14.34
C ALA A 324 -16.79 24.67 -12.84
N GLY A 325 -15.86 24.29 -11.97
CA GLY A 325 -15.95 24.48 -10.52
C GLY A 325 -15.52 25.86 -10.02
N GLN A 326 -14.89 26.70 -10.86
CA GLN A 326 -14.42 28.03 -10.45
C GLN A 326 -15.52 29.10 -10.65
N PRO A 327 -15.96 29.82 -9.60
CA PRO A 327 -17.06 30.77 -9.71
C PRO A 327 -16.86 31.89 -10.74
N ASP A 328 -15.62 32.32 -10.94
CA ASP A 328 -15.23 33.38 -11.88
C ASP A 328 -15.03 32.88 -13.32
N LEU A 329 -15.01 31.56 -13.55
CA LEU A 329 -14.76 30.96 -14.87
C LEU A 329 -15.91 30.06 -15.38
N ALA A 330 -16.77 29.55 -14.49
CA ALA A 330 -17.76 28.52 -14.81
C ALA A 330 -18.70 28.92 -15.97
N GLY A 331 -19.06 30.21 -16.04
CA GLY A 331 -19.93 30.76 -17.08
C GLY A 331 -19.24 31.14 -18.40
N LEU A 332 -17.91 31.00 -18.49
CA LEU A 332 -17.18 31.42 -19.69
C LEU A 332 -17.27 30.39 -20.82
N PRO A 333 -17.50 30.83 -22.09
CA PRO A 333 -17.28 30.01 -23.28
C PRO A 333 -15.88 29.39 -23.27
N LEU A 334 -15.78 28.10 -23.59
CA LEU A 334 -14.52 27.35 -23.54
C LEU A 334 -13.96 27.14 -24.95
N GLY A 335 -12.68 27.46 -25.13
CA GLY A 335 -11.90 27.11 -26.30
C GLY A 335 -10.72 26.21 -25.96
N LEU A 336 -10.32 25.35 -26.89
CA LEU A 336 -9.11 24.53 -26.77
C LEU A 336 -8.09 24.97 -27.81
N PHE A 337 -6.84 25.19 -27.38
CA PHE A 337 -5.71 25.48 -28.26
C PHE A 337 -4.69 24.35 -28.18
N GLY A 338 -4.53 23.59 -29.26
CA GLY A 338 -3.59 22.48 -29.34
C GLY A 338 -2.38 22.80 -30.21
N ALA A 339 -1.18 22.58 -29.68
CA ALA A 339 0.07 22.76 -30.41
C ALA A 339 0.74 21.41 -30.70
N SER A 340 1.20 21.19 -31.94
CA SER A 340 1.86 19.94 -32.35
C SER A 340 1.02 18.70 -31.97
N THR A 341 1.56 17.72 -31.23
CA THR A 341 0.80 16.54 -30.74
C THR A 341 -0.38 16.90 -29.83
N GLY A 342 -0.30 18.02 -29.09
CA GLY A 342 -1.40 18.53 -28.27
C GLY A 342 -2.67 18.87 -29.07
N ALA A 343 -2.56 19.03 -30.40
CA ALA A 343 -3.72 19.16 -31.27
C ALA A 343 -4.59 17.90 -31.32
N GLY A 344 -3.98 16.71 -31.33
CA GLY A 344 -4.72 15.45 -31.28
C GLY A 344 -5.49 15.35 -29.97
N ALA A 345 -4.82 15.63 -28.85
CA ALA A 345 -5.42 15.62 -27.51
C ALA A 345 -6.58 16.62 -27.38
N ALA A 346 -6.42 17.85 -27.89
CA ALA A 346 -7.47 18.85 -27.89
C ALA A 346 -8.72 18.43 -28.68
N LEU A 347 -8.54 17.73 -29.81
CA LEU A 347 -9.66 17.24 -30.62
C LEU A 347 -10.36 16.03 -29.99
N VAL A 348 -9.62 15.11 -29.38
CA VAL A 348 -10.21 14.00 -28.59
C VAL A 348 -10.98 14.56 -27.40
N ALA A 349 -10.42 15.53 -26.67
CA ALA A 349 -11.10 16.20 -25.56
C ALA A 349 -12.36 16.93 -26.03
N ALA A 350 -12.31 17.65 -27.16
CA ALA A 350 -13.48 18.31 -27.74
C ALA A 350 -14.60 17.32 -28.10
N ALA A 351 -14.24 16.15 -28.65
CA ALA A 351 -15.22 15.10 -28.93
C ALA A 351 -15.84 14.49 -27.66
N LYS A 352 -15.08 14.40 -26.55
CA LYS A 352 -15.57 13.92 -25.24
C LYS A 352 -16.47 14.97 -24.55
N LEU A 353 -16.09 16.24 -24.61
CA LEU A 353 -16.79 17.36 -23.95
C LEU A 353 -18.01 17.88 -24.71
N GLY A 354 -18.13 17.53 -26.01
CA GLY A 354 -19.29 17.87 -26.84
C GLY A 354 -19.54 19.38 -26.91
N GLU A 355 -20.79 19.78 -26.71
CA GLU A 355 -21.24 21.18 -26.83
C GLU A 355 -20.63 22.14 -25.80
N ARG A 356 -19.90 21.65 -24.79
CA ARG A 356 -19.18 22.50 -23.83
C ARG A 356 -18.06 23.29 -24.49
N VAL A 357 -17.43 22.75 -25.54
CA VAL A 357 -16.31 23.38 -26.26
C VAL A 357 -16.86 24.21 -27.42
N CYS A 358 -16.68 25.52 -27.35
CA CYS A 358 -17.19 26.48 -28.33
C CYS A 358 -16.28 26.61 -29.57
N ALA A 359 -14.98 26.31 -29.44
CA ALA A 359 -14.03 26.37 -30.54
C ALA A 359 -12.74 25.59 -30.25
N VAL A 360 -12.11 25.08 -31.31
CA VAL A 360 -10.78 24.47 -31.26
C VAL A 360 -9.85 25.15 -32.26
N VAL A 361 -8.62 25.42 -31.85
CA VAL A 361 -7.53 25.87 -32.73
C VAL A 361 -6.36 24.90 -32.64
N SER A 362 -5.88 24.42 -33.78
CA SER A 362 -4.69 23.57 -33.91
C SER A 362 -3.56 24.34 -34.60
N ARG A 363 -2.39 24.46 -33.96
CA ARG A 363 -1.20 25.12 -34.53
C ARG A 363 -0.09 24.12 -34.83
N GLY A 364 0.27 23.97 -36.11
CA GLY A 364 1.30 23.04 -36.59
C GLY A 364 1.03 21.63 -36.10
N GLY A 365 -0.25 21.30 -35.92
CA GLY A 365 -0.69 20.16 -35.14
C GLY A 365 -0.70 18.85 -35.92
N ARG A 366 -0.80 17.75 -35.18
CA ARG A 366 -1.08 16.41 -35.70
C ARG A 366 -2.52 16.00 -35.38
N PRO A 367 -3.54 16.66 -35.98
CA PRO A 367 -4.95 16.35 -35.70
C PRO A 367 -5.35 14.94 -36.15
N ASP A 368 -4.60 14.35 -37.09
CA ASP A 368 -4.74 12.96 -37.52
C ASP A 368 -4.64 11.97 -36.36
N LEU A 369 -3.89 12.30 -35.31
CA LEU A 369 -3.76 11.46 -34.12
C LEU A 369 -5.06 11.32 -33.30
N ALA A 370 -6.07 12.15 -33.54
CA ALA A 370 -7.38 12.01 -32.91
C ALA A 370 -8.22 10.88 -33.52
N GLY A 371 -7.81 10.31 -34.66
CA GLY A 371 -8.46 9.17 -35.30
C GLY A 371 -9.98 9.31 -35.43
N ALA A 372 -10.73 8.29 -34.99
CA ALA A 372 -12.19 8.27 -35.08
C ALA A 372 -12.89 9.38 -34.28
N ALA A 373 -12.21 10.03 -33.32
CA ALA A 373 -12.79 11.12 -32.55
C ALA A 373 -13.08 12.36 -33.43
N LEU A 374 -12.33 12.56 -34.52
CA LEU A 374 -12.53 13.68 -35.45
C LEU A 374 -13.99 13.80 -35.94
N ARG A 375 -14.65 12.67 -36.20
CA ARG A 375 -16.03 12.63 -36.70
C ARG A 375 -17.07 13.00 -35.64
N ARG A 376 -16.68 13.00 -34.37
CA ARG A 376 -17.52 13.35 -33.20
C ARG A 376 -17.31 14.77 -32.71
N VAL A 377 -16.28 15.48 -33.19
CA VAL A 377 -16.05 16.88 -32.83
C VAL A 377 -17.19 17.73 -33.40
N SER A 378 -17.98 18.35 -32.51
CA SER A 378 -19.02 19.32 -32.87
C SER A 378 -18.52 20.76 -32.86
N ALA A 379 -17.42 21.03 -32.15
CA ALA A 379 -16.86 22.37 -31.98
C ALA A 379 -16.24 22.91 -33.30
N PRO A 380 -16.53 24.17 -33.68
CA PRO A 380 -15.87 24.85 -34.78
C PRO A 380 -14.35 24.78 -34.68
N THR A 381 -13.69 24.21 -35.69
CA THR A 381 -12.26 23.87 -35.64
C THR A 381 -11.44 24.60 -36.70
N LEU A 382 -10.40 25.33 -36.28
CA LEU A 382 -9.40 25.95 -37.16
C LEU A 382 -8.08 25.19 -37.08
N LEU A 383 -7.58 24.75 -38.23
CA LEU A 383 -6.27 24.15 -38.41
C LEU A 383 -5.31 25.18 -39.03
N ILE A 384 -4.17 25.45 -38.38
CA ILE A 384 -3.14 26.38 -38.84
C ILE A 384 -1.84 25.62 -39.07
N VAL A 385 -1.30 25.67 -40.29
CA VAL A 385 -0.09 24.94 -40.69
C VAL A 385 0.93 25.86 -41.38
N GLY A 386 2.21 25.60 -41.19
CA GLY A 386 3.28 26.32 -41.88
C GLY A 386 3.39 25.90 -43.33
N GLY A 387 3.59 26.86 -44.25
CA GLY A 387 3.66 26.61 -45.70
C GLY A 387 4.85 25.76 -46.15
N ALA A 388 5.92 25.71 -45.34
CA ALA A 388 7.09 24.85 -45.58
C ALA A 388 6.93 23.44 -44.97
N ASP A 389 5.89 23.21 -44.16
CA ASP A 389 5.64 21.91 -43.52
C ASP A 389 4.70 21.03 -44.37
N HIS A 390 5.22 20.62 -45.54
CA HIS A 390 4.44 19.90 -46.56
C HIS A 390 3.79 18.62 -46.05
N GLN A 391 4.43 17.90 -45.11
CA GLN A 391 3.89 16.67 -44.54
C GLN A 391 2.70 16.97 -43.63
N VAL A 392 2.84 17.94 -42.72
CA VAL A 392 1.77 18.28 -41.77
C VAL A 392 0.59 18.94 -42.50
N ILE A 393 0.83 19.68 -43.59
CA ILE A 393 -0.25 20.19 -44.46
C ILE A 393 -1.16 19.05 -44.93
N GLU A 394 -0.59 17.95 -45.42
CA GLU A 394 -1.38 16.84 -45.96
C GLU A 394 -2.17 16.12 -44.86
N LEU A 395 -1.55 15.88 -43.70
CA LEU A 395 -2.22 15.30 -42.54
C LEU A 395 -3.38 16.19 -42.03
N ASN A 396 -3.20 17.52 -42.05
CA ASN A 396 -4.27 18.45 -41.69
C ASN A 396 -5.39 18.50 -42.73
N ARG A 397 -5.10 18.32 -44.04
CA ARG A 397 -6.14 18.17 -45.06
C ARG A 397 -6.97 16.91 -44.87
N GLN A 398 -6.32 15.79 -44.51
CA GLN A 398 -7.00 14.53 -44.20
C GLN A 398 -7.92 14.70 -42.98
N ALA A 399 -7.40 15.25 -41.88
CA ALA A 399 -8.20 15.51 -40.69
C ALA A 399 -9.35 16.50 -40.96
N LEU A 400 -9.12 17.54 -41.78
CA LEU A 400 -10.16 18.47 -42.20
C LEU A 400 -11.28 17.76 -42.96
N ALA A 401 -10.99 16.74 -43.75
CA ALA A 401 -12.03 15.96 -44.44
C ALA A 401 -12.92 15.19 -43.46
N GLU A 402 -12.37 14.69 -42.35
CA GLU A 402 -13.11 13.90 -41.35
C GLU A 402 -13.92 14.73 -40.34
N LEU A 403 -13.47 15.96 -40.05
CA LEU A 403 -14.19 16.88 -39.16
C LEU A 403 -15.59 17.20 -39.69
N ARG A 404 -16.57 17.32 -38.80
CA ARG A 404 -17.94 17.73 -39.14
C ARG A 404 -18.20 19.16 -38.66
N GLY A 405 -19.15 19.84 -39.28
CA GLY A 405 -19.51 21.22 -38.93
C GLY A 405 -18.55 22.27 -39.47
N ASP A 406 -18.48 23.41 -38.79
CA ASP A 406 -17.69 24.58 -39.19
C ASP A 406 -16.19 24.32 -39.01
N LYS A 407 -15.43 24.40 -40.10
CA LYS A 407 -14.03 24.02 -40.13
C LYS A 407 -13.24 24.85 -41.14
N ALA A 408 -12.01 25.18 -40.81
CA ALA A 408 -11.12 25.92 -41.68
C ALA A 408 -9.67 25.42 -41.59
N LEU A 409 -8.96 25.45 -42.71
CA LEU A 409 -7.51 25.27 -42.78
C LEU A 409 -6.88 26.59 -43.26
N ARG A 410 -5.83 27.04 -42.58
CA ARG A 410 -5.04 28.23 -42.91
C ARG A 410 -3.57 27.86 -42.99
N ILE A 411 -2.95 28.23 -44.11
CA ILE A 411 -1.53 27.96 -44.37
C ILE A 411 -0.79 29.30 -44.23
N VAL A 412 0.21 29.36 -43.34
CA VAL A 412 1.06 30.55 -43.13
C VAL A 412 2.24 30.46 -44.12
N PRO A 413 2.31 31.33 -45.14
CA PRO A 413 3.33 31.21 -46.18
C PRO A 413 4.75 31.31 -45.63
N GLY A 414 5.65 30.43 -46.09
CA GLY A 414 7.07 30.46 -45.71
C GLY A 414 7.38 29.97 -44.29
N ALA A 415 6.37 29.71 -43.45
CA ALA A 415 6.59 29.25 -42.08
C ALA A 415 6.88 27.75 -42.01
N GLY A 416 7.81 27.35 -41.14
CA GLY A 416 8.12 25.97 -40.77
C GLY A 416 7.19 25.40 -39.70
N HIS A 417 7.53 24.23 -39.15
CA HIS A 417 6.70 23.50 -38.18
C HIS A 417 6.42 24.29 -36.88
N LEU A 418 7.40 25.06 -36.41
CA LEU A 418 7.35 25.80 -35.15
C LEU A 418 7.02 27.29 -35.32
N PHE A 419 6.84 27.78 -36.56
CA PHE A 419 6.54 29.19 -36.88
C PHE A 419 7.59 30.16 -36.32
N GLU A 420 8.88 29.86 -36.50
CA GLU A 420 10.00 30.68 -35.98
C GLU A 420 10.40 31.82 -36.92
N GLU A 421 9.93 31.79 -38.16
CA GLU A 421 10.17 32.82 -39.15
C GLU A 421 9.51 34.15 -38.75
N ALA A 422 10.17 35.27 -39.07
CA ALA A 422 9.69 36.59 -38.69
C ALA A 422 8.25 36.84 -39.18
N GLY A 423 7.34 37.21 -38.26
CA GLY A 423 5.93 37.45 -38.59
C GLY A 423 5.05 36.20 -38.65
N ALA A 424 5.61 34.99 -38.53
CA ALA A 424 4.84 33.75 -38.63
C ALA A 424 3.99 33.50 -37.38
N LEU A 425 4.58 33.68 -36.18
CA LEU A 425 3.85 33.50 -34.92
C LEU A 425 2.79 34.59 -34.71
N GLU A 426 3.04 35.81 -35.16
CA GLU A 426 2.09 36.93 -35.13
C GLU A 426 0.86 36.63 -36.02
N GLN A 427 1.05 36.00 -37.17
CA GLN A 427 -0.06 35.53 -38.00
C GLN A 427 -0.87 34.43 -37.30
N VAL A 428 -0.21 33.50 -36.59
CA VAL A 428 -0.90 32.48 -35.78
C VAL A 428 -1.73 33.14 -34.68
N MET A 429 -1.18 34.11 -33.95
CA MET A 429 -1.88 34.86 -32.90
C MET A 429 -3.14 35.54 -33.47
N HIS A 430 -3.00 36.22 -34.61
CA HIS A 430 -4.12 36.88 -35.26
C HIS A 430 -5.22 35.90 -35.68
N LEU A 431 -4.85 34.81 -36.36
CA LEU A 431 -5.80 33.77 -36.80
C LEU A 431 -6.51 33.10 -35.62
N ALA A 432 -5.78 32.77 -34.54
CA ALA A 432 -6.35 32.15 -33.35
C ALA A 432 -7.27 33.09 -32.58
N GLY A 433 -6.83 34.34 -32.37
CA GLY A 433 -7.60 35.38 -31.69
C GLY A 433 -8.89 35.72 -32.42
N ASP A 434 -8.86 35.81 -33.75
CA ASP A 434 -10.05 36.08 -34.56
C ASP A 434 -11.01 34.89 -34.55
N TRP A 435 -10.50 33.65 -34.59
CA TRP A 435 -11.32 32.45 -34.51
C TRP A 435 -12.06 32.37 -33.17
N PHE A 436 -11.35 32.44 -32.04
CA PHE A 436 -11.99 32.40 -30.73
C PHE A 436 -12.94 33.59 -30.54
N GLY A 437 -12.54 34.79 -30.97
CA GLY A 437 -13.37 36.00 -30.88
C GLY A 437 -14.69 35.88 -31.63
N ALA A 438 -14.69 35.23 -32.80
CA ALA A 438 -15.90 35.01 -33.58
C ALA A 438 -16.78 33.87 -33.03
N LYS A 439 -16.21 32.87 -32.35
CA LYS A 439 -16.92 31.66 -31.89
C LYS A 439 -17.43 31.75 -30.45
N PHE A 440 -16.87 32.61 -29.61
CA PHE A 440 -17.35 32.82 -28.23
C PHE A 440 -18.66 33.64 -28.13
N CYS A 441 -19.33 33.90 -29.25
CA CYS A 441 -20.58 34.68 -29.32
C CYS A 441 -21.86 33.85 -29.13
N VAL A 442 -21.76 32.51 -29.04
CA VAL A 442 -22.92 31.63 -28.79
C VAL A 442 -22.98 31.32 -27.30
N PRO A 443 -24.08 31.66 -26.58
CA PRO A 443 -24.22 31.29 -25.18
C PRO A 443 -24.16 29.76 -25.07
N PRO A 444 -23.37 29.19 -24.14
CA PRO A 444 -23.43 27.75 -23.92
C PRO A 444 -24.85 27.39 -23.47
N ALA A 445 -25.41 26.32 -24.05
CA ALA A 445 -26.52 25.64 -23.40
C ALA A 445 -26.06 25.30 -21.97
N THR A 446 -26.91 25.52 -20.97
CA THR A 446 -26.65 25.11 -19.59
C THR A 446 -26.52 23.60 -19.57
N ILE A 447 -25.29 23.10 -19.69
CA ILE A 447 -24.95 21.70 -19.53
C ILE A 447 -24.68 21.48 -18.04
N ASP A 448 -25.32 20.46 -17.47
CA ASP A 448 -25.08 20.03 -16.09
C ASP A 448 -23.65 19.48 -15.96
N THR A 449 -22.74 20.32 -15.46
CA THR A 449 -21.31 20.03 -15.33
C THR A 449 -20.98 19.03 -14.23
N ARG A 450 -21.97 18.58 -13.44
CA ARG A 450 -21.79 17.53 -12.42
C ARG A 450 -21.57 16.14 -13.03
N ALA A 451 -21.93 15.93 -14.29
CA ALA A 451 -21.88 14.62 -14.95
C ALA A 451 -20.51 14.26 -15.57
N LEU A 452 -19.55 15.19 -15.66
CA LEU A 452 -18.32 15.00 -16.46
C LEU A 452 -17.01 14.85 -15.67
N ALA A 453 -17.06 14.92 -14.34
CA ALA A 453 -15.93 14.59 -13.45
C ALA A 453 -16.42 13.73 -12.30
N VAL A 454 -16.66 12.45 -12.58
CA VAL A 454 -17.03 11.50 -11.51
C VAL A 454 -15.73 11.14 -10.79
N THR A 455 -15.45 11.82 -9.68
CA THR A 455 -14.35 11.48 -8.75
C THR A 455 -14.48 10.02 -8.30
N PRO A 456 -13.40 9.37 -7.79
CA PRO A 456 -13.51 8.04 -7.19
C PRO A 456 -14.66 7.93 -6.19
N GLN A 457 -14.86 8.98 -5.38
CA GLN A 457 -15.99 9.12 -4.46
C GLN A 457 -17.34 9.07 -5.17
N ALA A 458 -17.52 9.88 -6.22
CA ALA A 458 -18.77 9.93 -6.94
C ALA A 458 -19.05 8.62 -7.72
N ARG A 459 -17.99 7.91 -8.16
CA ARG A 459 -18.13 6.59 -8.79
C ARG A 459 -18.50 5.55 -7.76
N LEU A 460 -17.86 5.59 -6.59
CA LEU A 460 -18.18 4.71 -5.48
C LEU A 460 -19.62 4.93 -5.01
N ALA A 461 -20.03 6.19 -4.82
CA ALA A 461 -21.40 6.53 -4.45
C ALA A 461 -22.43 6.09 -5.51
N SER A 462 -22.08 6.15 -6.79
CA SER A 462 -22.94 5.65 -7.87
C SER A 462 -22.99 4.12 -7.97
N ALA A 463 -21.95 3.42 -7.51
CA ALA A 463 -21.86 1.96 -7.56
C ALA A 463 -22.28 1.29 -6.25
N ALA A 464 -22.33 2.04 -5.15
CA ALA A 464 -22.76 1.58 -3.84
C ALA A 464 -24.24 1.19 -3.88
N GLU A 465 -24.52 -0.08 -3.64
CA GLU A 465 -25.87 -0.63 -3.53
C GLU A 465 -26.29 -0.58 -2.06
N PRO A 466 -27.23 0.30 -1.65
CA PRO A 466 -27.65 0.39 -0.26
C PRO A 466 -28.21 -0.95 0.22
N LEU A 467 -27.76 -1.39 1.39
CA LEU A 467 -28.25 -2.61 2.03
C LEU A 467 -29.31 -2.24 3.07
N PRO A 468 -30.39 -3.04 3.20
CA PRO A 468 -31.34 -2.88 4.31
C PRO A 468 -30.69 -3.30 5.64
N ASP A 469 -31.49 -3.31 6.71
CA ASP A 469 -31.06 -3.87 8.00
C ASP A 469 -30.61 -5.33 7.84
N ILE A 470 -29.61 -5.77 8.61
CA ILE A 470 -29.04 -7.12 8.54
C ILE A 470 -30.11 -8.21 8.80
N ASP A 471 -31.12 -7.91 9.61
CA ASP A 471 -32.19 -8.86 9.92
C ASP A 471 -33.27 -8.92 8.82
N ASP A 472 -33.26 -7.99 7.86
CA ASP A 472 -34.13 -8.03 6.68
C ASP A 472 -33.66 -9.13 5.71
N PRO A 473 -34.53 -10.07 5.28
CA PRO A 473 -34.17 -11.09 4.30
C PRO A 473 -33.55 -10.55 3.00
N ALA A 474 -33.90 -9.31 2.60
CA ALA A 474 -33.32 -8.66 1.43
C ALA A 474 -31.83 -8.33 1.59
N PHE A 475 -31.32 -8.18 2.82
CA PHE A 475 -29.88 -8.00 3.08
C PHE A 475 -29.09 -9.18 2.53
N ALA A 476 -29.43 -10.39 2.98
CA ALA A 476 -28.70 -11.59 2.59
C ALA A 476 -28.98 -11.98 1.14
N ALA A 477 -30.18 -11.69 0.61
CA ALA A 477 -30.52 -11.93 -0.80
C ALA A 477 -29.62 -11.16 -1.78
N ALA A 478 -29.07 -10.00 -1.38
CA ALA A 478 -28.14 -9.24 -2.22
C ALA A 478 -26.88 -10.06 -2.61
N PHE A 479 -26.53 -11.08 -1.80
CA PHE A 479 -25.36 -11.93 -1.96
C PHE A 479 -25.61 -13.20 -2.79
N ASP A 480 -26.85 -13.45 -3.23
CA ASP A 480 -27.18 -14.58 -4.10
C ASP A 480 -26.32 -14.60 -5.39
N ARG A 481 -25.91 -13.42 -5.86
CA ARG A 481 -25.06 -13.24 -7.05
C ARG A 481 -23.64 -13.82 -6.92
N TYR A 482 -23.21 -14.17 -5.71
CA TYR A 482 -21.90 -14.77 -5.43
C TYR A 482 -21.98 -16.28 -5.21
N ALA A 483 -23.19 -16.84 -5.18
CA ALA A 483 -23.42 -18.20 -4.74
C ALA A 483 -23.03 -19.28 -5.76
N GLU A 484 -22.81 -18.90 -7.03
CA GLU A 484 -22.25 -19.79 -8.04
C GLU A 484 -20.81 -20.23 -7.70
N ALA A 485 -20.09 -19.41 -6.93
CA ALA A 485 -18.75 -19.75 -6.46
C ALA A 485 -18.76 -21.01 -5.60
N ARG A 486 -17.67 -21.78 -5.69
CA ARG A 486 -17.46 -22.95 -4.85
C ARG A 486 -17.08 -22.56 -3.42
N VAL A 487 -16.30 -21.48 -3.28
CA VAL A 487 -15.88 -20.97 -1.99
C VAL A 487 -16.21 -19.48 -1.90
N VAL A 488 -16.95 -19.09 -0.87
CA VAL A 488 -17.23 -17.69 -0.55
C VAL A 488 -16.50 -17.36 0.75
N LEU A 489 -15.52 -16.47 0.67
CA LEU A 489 -14.71 -16.04 1.78
C LEU A 489 -15.23 -14.69 2.28
N LEU A 490 -15.67 -14.65 3.54
CA LEU A 490 -16.23 -13.50 4.21
C LEU A 490 -15.23 -12.97 5.25
N GLY A 491 -14.65 -11.82 4.93
CA GLY A 491 -13.73 -11.08 5.77
C GLY A 491 -14.44 -10.35 6.93
N GLU A 492 -13.63 -9.82 7.84
CA GLU A 492 -14.04 -8.79 8.78
C GLU A 492 -12.88 -7.82 9.04
N GLY A 493 -13.16 -6.52 9.07
CA GLY A 493 -12.17 -5.49 9.38
C GLY A 493 -11.82 -5.42 10.87
N SER A 494 -12.59 -6.11 11.72
CA SER A 494 -12.27 -6.35 13.11
C SER A 494 -12.86 -7.65 13.66
N HIS A 495 -12.20 -8.26 14.65
CA HIS A 495 -12.73 -9.45 15.34
C HIS A 495 -13.82 -9.15 16.37
N GLY A 496 -13.98 -7.89 16.78
CA GLY A 496 -14.73 -7.48 17.95
C GLY A 496 -16.04 -6.75 17.66
N THR A 497 -16.53 -6.79 16.42
CA THR A 497 -17.64 -5.97 15.93
C THR A 497 -18.89 -6.82 15.67
N SER A 498 -20.01 -6.46 16.30
CA SER A 498 -21.28 -7.21 16.23
C SER A 498 -21.83 -7.31 14.80
N GLU A 499 -21.84 -6.21 14.06
CA GLU A 499 -22.40 -6.13 12.70
C GLU A 499 -21.68 -7.09 11.74
N PHE A 500 -20.36 -7.25 11.88
CA PHE A 500 -19.59 -8.16 11.04
C PHE A 500 -19.99 -9.63 11.28
N TYR A 501 -20.19 -10.04 12.53
CA TYR A 501 -20.70 -11.38 12.84
C TYR A 501 -22.13 -11.58 12.36
N ARG A 502 -23.01 -10.60 12.60
CA ARG A 502 -24.42 -10.68 12.18
C ARG A 502 -24.54 -10.74 10.66
N ALA A 503 -23.78 -9.93 9.94
CA ALA A 503 -23.75 -9.92 8.48
C ALA A 503 -23.23 -11.25 7.92
N ARG A 504 -22.09 -11.73 8.40
CA ARG A 504 -21.54 -13.04 8.00
C ARG A 504 -22.53 -14.17 8.29
N ALA A 505 -23.20 -14.15 9.45
CA ALA A 505 -24.25 -15.10 9.79
C ALA A 505 -25.46 -15.01 8.84
N ALA A 506 -25.95 -13.81 8.52
CA ALA A 506 -27.06 -13.62 7.58
C ALA A 506 -26.74 -14.14 6.17
N ILE A 507 -25.57 -13.77 5.64
CA ILE A 507 -25.09 -14.22 4.32
C ILE A 507 -24.94 -15.74 4.31
N THR A 508 -24.29 -16.31 5.32
CA THR A 508 -24.03 -17.76 5.41
C THR A 508 -25.34 -18.55 5.52
N ARG A 509 -26.32 -18.07 6.30
CA ARG A 509 -27.66 -18.68 6.37
C ARG A 509 -28.32 -18.75 5.00
N ARG A 510 -28.29 -17.64 4.26
CA ARG A 510 -28.85 -17.57 2.90
C ARG A 510 -28.16 -18.53 1.93
N LEU A 511 -26.83 -18.59 1.95
CA LEU A 511 -26.04 -19.49 1.12
C LEU A 511 -26.32 -20.97 1.43
N ILE A 512 -26.49 -21.32 2.70
CA ILE A 512 -26.88 -22.67 3.13
C ILE A 512 -28.30 -23.01 2.64
N GLU A 513 -29.28 -22.14 2.92
CA GLU A 513 -30.69 -22.43 2.68
C GLU A 513 -31.06 -22.48 1.20
N GLN A 514 -30.44 -21.62 0.38
CA GLN A 514 -30.87 -21.42 -1.01
C GLN A 514 -29.87 -21.93 -2.04
N HIS A 515 -28.60 -22.06 -1.68
CA HIS A 515 -27.52 -22.30 -2.65
C HIS A 515 -26.66 -23.54 -2.34
N GLY A 516 -27.06 -24.34 -1.35
CA GLY A 516 -26.47 -25.67 -1.10
C GLY A 516 -25.09 -25.63 -0.45
N PHE A 517 -24.71 -24.54 0.23
CA PHE A 517 -23.49 -24.52 1.02
C PHE A 517 -23.61 -25.44 2.23
N GLU A 518 -22.61 -26.30 2.45
CA GLU A 518 -22.63 -27.34 3.49
C GLU A 518 -21.40 -27.34 4.40
N ILE A 519 -20.46 -26.44 4.14
CA ILE A 519 -19.24 -26.26 4.93
C ILE A 519 -19.21 -24.81 5.44
N VAL A 520 -19.17 -24.64 6.76
CA VAL A 520 -18.80 -23.38 7.40
C VAL A 520 -17.42 -23.56 7.99
N ALA A 521 -16.43 -22.91 7.40
CA ALA A 521 -15.04 -22.95 7.84
C ALA A 521 -14.66 -21.62 8.51
N VAL A 522 -14.00 -21.66 9.66
CA VAL A 522 -13.71 -20.47 10.47
C VAL A 522 -12.23 -20.39 10.84
N GLU A 523 -11.73 -19.18 11.04
CA GLU A 523 -10.42 -18.87 11.62
C GLU A 523 -10.37 -19.24 13.13
N ALA A 524 -10.48 -20.53 13.39
CA ALA A 524 -10.41 -21.11 14.72
C ALA A 524 -9.64 -22.42 14.68
N ASP A 525 -9.12 -22.84 15.83
CA ASP A 525 -8.41 -24.12 15.94
C ASP A 525 -9.33 -25.29 15.58
N TRP A 526 -8.81 -26.22 14.76
CA TRP A 526 -9.53 -27.43 14.34
C TRP A 526 -10.22 -28.17 15.50
N PRO A 527 -9.53 -28.58 16.59
CA PRO A 527 -10.16 -29.32 17.67
C PRO A 527 -11.19 -28.49 18.45
N ASP A 528 -11.04 -27.16 18.53
CA ASP A 528 -11.95 -26.29 19.28
C ASP A 528 -13.27 -26.12 18.51
N ALA A 529 -13.18 -25.88 17.21
CA ALA A 529 -14.33 -25.86 16.31
C ALA A 529 -15.06 -27.20 16.27
N ALA A 530 -14.35 -28.32 16.45
CA ALA A 530 -14.96 -29.65 16.53
C ALA A 530 -15.92 -29.83 17.72
N ALA A 531 -15.83 -28.99 18.76
CA ALA A 531 -16.82 -28.95 19.84
C ALA A 531 -18.14 -28.31 19.38
N ILE A 532 -18.06 -27.21 18.61
CA ILE A 532 -19.23 -26.58 17.98
C ILE A 532 -19.82 -27.51 16.92
N ASP A 533 -18.99 -28.13 16.11
CA ASP A 533 -19.41 -29.06 15.07
C ASP A 533 -20.25 -30.22 15.62
N ARG A 534 -19.78 -30.86 16.70
CA ARG A 534 -20.53 -31.91 17.40
C ARG A 534 -21.90 -31.39 17.86
N HIS A 535 -21.95 -30.16 18.39
CA HIS A 535 -23.19 -29.52 18.79
C HIS A 535 -24.13 -29.27 17.61
N VAL A 536 -23.66 -28.67 16.51
CA VAL A 536 -24.52 -28.30 15.38
C VAL A 536 -24.93 -29.49 14.51
N ARG A 537 -24.14 -30.56 14.47
CA ARG A 537 -24.47 -31.79 13.74
C ARG A 537 -25.14 -32.86 14.59
N LEU A 538 -25.51 -32.52 15.83
CA LEU A 538 -26.23 -33.39 16.78
C LEU A 538 -25.45 -34.67 17.14
N LYS A 539 -24.12 -34.60 17.15
CA LYS A 539 -23.25 -35.68 17.62
C LYS A 539 -23.17 -35.66 19.16
N PRO A 540 -22.81 -36.78 19.81
CA PRO A 540 -22.63 -36.82 21.27
C PRO A 540 -21.65 -35.75 21.76
N HIS A 541 -21.94 -35.16 22.92
CA HIS A 541 -21.01 -34.23 23.55
C HIS A 541 -19.76 -34.97 24.02
N GLN A 542 -18.60 -34.38 23.76
CA GLN A 542 -17.30 -34.88 24.21
C GLN A 542 -16.61 -33.77 25.00
N ALA A 543 -16.27 -34.07 26.25
CA ALA A 543 -15.55 -33.12 27.11
C ALA A 543 -14.12 -32.94 26.58
N MET A 544 -13.65 -31.69 26.52
CA MET A 544 -12.29 -31.34 26.13
C MET A 544 -11.52 -30.79 27.34
N THR A 545 -10.21 -31.08 27.41
CA THR A 545 -9.31 -30.54 28.43
C THR A 545 -7.99 -30.11 27.75
N PRO A 546 -7.67 -28.79 27.70
CA PRO A 546 -8.42 -27.68 28.30
C PRO A 546 -9.76 -27.43 27.58
N ALA A 547 -10.59 -26.54 28.13
CA ALA A 547 -11.87 -26.21 27.50
C ALA A 547 -11.62 -25.60 26.08
N PRO A 548 -12.55 -25.75 25.13
CA PRO A 548 -12.40 -25.16 23.80
C PRO A 548 -12.37 -23.63 23.85
N PHE A 549 -11.66 -23.01 22.92
CA PHE A 549 -11.53 -21.56 22.74
C PHE A 549 -10.93 -20.84 23.95
N THR A 550 -9.91 -21.45 24.56
CA THR A 550 -9.12 -20.83 25.64
C THR A 550 -7.83 -20.20 25.16
N ARG A 551 -7.41 -20.47 23.91
CA ARG A 551 -6.19 -19.87 23.32
C ARG A 551 -6.46 -18.54 22.63
N PHE A 552 -7.50 -18.50 21.80
CA PHE A 552 -8.03 -17.23 21.31
C PHE A 552 -8.69 -16.49 22.47
N PRO A 553 -8.73 -15.14 22.42
CA PRO A 553 -9.50 -14.39 23.41
C PRO A 553 -10.92 -14.93 23.46
N THR A 554 -11.33 -15.35 24.66
CA THR A 554 -12.55 -16.16 24.84
C THR A 554 -13.79 -15.52 24.21
N TRP A 555 -13.87 -14.19 24.16
CA TRP A 555 -14.96 -13.42 23.56
C TRP A 555 -15.11 -13.54 22.03
N MET A 556 -14.06 -13.94 21.31
CA MET A 556 -14.06 -13.99 19.84
C MET A 556 -15.05 -15.03 19.29
N TRP A 557 -15.08 -16.21 19.89
CA TRP A 557 -16.03 -17.27 19.52
C TRP A 557 -17.11 -17.53 20.59
N ARG A 558 -16.94 -17.01 21.82
CA ARG A 558 -17.95 -17.08 22.90
C ARG A 558 -18.66 -15.74 23.08
N ASN A 559 -19.49 -15.41 22.11
CA ASN A 559 -20.34 -14.23 22.11
C ASN A 559 -21.78 -14.57 21.70
N THR A 560 -22.66 -13.60 21.85
CA THR A 560 -24.09 -13.75 21.56
C THR A 560 -24.37 -14.06 20.08
N GLU A 561 -23.57 -13.54 19.17
CA GLU A 561 -23.75 -13.64 17.73
C GLU A 561 -23.41 -15.05 17.22
N VAL A 562 -22.28 -15.60 17.68
CA VAL A 562 -21.88 -16.99 17.40
C VAL A 562 -22.83 -17.98 18.07
N GLU A 563 -23.28 -17.71 19.30
CA GLU A 563 -24.28 -18.53 19.97
C GLU A 563 -25.61 -18.57 19.19
N ALA A 564 -26.08 -17.42 18.71
CA ALA A 564 -27.28 -17.34 17.88
C ALA A 564 -27.12 -18.10 16.56
N PHE A 565 -25.98 -17.94 15.87
CA PHE A 565 -25.72 -18.62 14.61
C PHE A 565 -25.61 -20.14 14.78
N THR A 566 -24.87 -20.61 15.79
CA THR A 566 -24.70 -22.05 16.05
C THR A 566 -26.00 -22.71 16.50
N ARG A 567 -26.85 -22.01 17.27
CA ARG A 567 -28.21 -22.46 17.59
C ARG A 567 -29.05 -22.63 16.32
N TRP A 568 -29.07 -21.62 15.45
CA TRP A 568 -29.77 -21.71 14.17
C TRP A 568 -29.24 -22.86 13.30
N LEU A 569 -27.92 -23.04 13.24
CA LEU A 569 -27.29 -24.09 12.42
C LEU A 569 -27.67 -25.49 12.93
N ARG A 570 -27.72 -25.66 14.25
CA ARG A 570 -28.21 -26.89 14.88
C ARG A 570 -29.67 -27.17 14.52
N ASP A 571 -30.54 -26.16 14.60
CA ASP A 571 -31.96 -26.30 14.27
C ASP A 571 -32.16 -26.62 12.78
N HIS A 572 -31.38 -25.97 11.89
CA HIS A 572 -31.36 -26.29 10.46
C HIS A 572 -30.96 -27.76 10.22
N ASN A 573 -29.90 -28.22 10.87
CA ASN A 573 -29.40 -29.59 10.72
C ASN A 573 -30.32 -30.66 11.31
N ALA A 574 -31.15 -30.32 12.31
CA ALA A 574 -32.09 -31.27 12.92
C ALA A 574 -33.12 -31.82 11.93
N GLY A 575 -33.47 -31.05 10.91
CA GLY A 575 -34.37 -31.48 9.83
C GLY A 575 -33.69 -32.22 8.68
N LYS A 576 -32.38 -32.48 8.73
CA LYS A 576 -31.59 -33.00 7.59
C LYS A 576 -31.03 -34.41 7.85
N PRO A 577 -30.92 -35.25 6.80
CA PRO A 577 -30.15 -36.50 6.86
C PRO A 577 -28.71 -36.24 7.28
N VAL A 578 -28.09 -37.18 8.00
CA VAL A 578 -26.73 -37.05 8.57
C VAL A 578 -25.71 -36.56 7.54
N ASP A 579 -25.74 -37.14 6.34
CA ASP A 579 -24.77 -36.84 5.27
C ASP A 579 -24.95 -35.43 4.67
N HIS A 580 -26.15 -34.85 4.80
CA HIS A 580 -26.48 -33.50 4.31
C HIS A 580 -26.42 -32.43 5.41
N ARG A 581 -25.98 -32.78 6.63
CA ARG A 581 -25.82 -31.81 7.70
C ARG A 581 -24.61 -30.93 7.45
N VAL A 582 -24.83 -29.63 7.52
CA VAL A 582 -23.81 -28.60 7.41
C VAL A 582 -22.81 -28.77 8.54
N GLY A 583 -21.52 -28.83 8.19
CA GLY A 583 -20.43 -28.94 9.16
C GLY A 583 -19.84 -27.59 9.54
N PHE A 584 -19.24 -27.53 10.73
CA PHE A 584 -18.53 -26.36 11.24
C PHE A 584 -17.07 -26.73 11.49
N TYR A 585 -16.12 -26.08 10.81
CA TYR A 585 -14.74 -26.53 10.76
C TYR A 585 -13.79 -25.40 11.14
N GLY A 586 -12.85 -25.67 12.03
CA GLY A 586 -11.73 -24.77 12.30
C GLY A 586 -10.66 -24.94 11.23
N LEU A 587 -9.98 -23.88 10.83
CA LEU A 587 -8.90 -23.95 9.86
C LEU A 587 -7.51 -23.82 10.50
N ASP A 588 -7.43 -23.34 11.74
CA ASP A 588 -6.18 -22.93 12.39
C ASP A 588 -5.50 -24.06 13.18
N LEU A 589 -4.25 -23.82 13.60
CA LEU A 589 -3.30 -24.87 14.04
C LEU A 589 -2.71 -24.69 15.45
N TYR A 590 -3.20 -23.78 16.28
CA TYR A 590 -2.56 -23.46 17.56
C TYR A 590 -2.75 -24.53 18.66
N ASN A 591 -3.89 -25.25 18.66
CA ASN A 591 -4.20 -26.22 19.73
C ASN A 591 -3.61 -27.62 19.47
N MET A 592 -2.28 -27.69 19.51
CA MET A 592 -1.53 -28.94 19.38
C MET A 592 -1.87 -29.98 20.46
N ARG A 593 -2.11 -29.55 21.71
CA ARG A 593 -2.42 -30.45 22.84
C ARG A 593 -3.73 -31.20 22.62
N ALA A 594 -4.80 -30.48 22.27
CA ALA A 594 -6.10 -31.11 22.01
C ALA A 594 -6.03 -32.01 20.77
N SER A 595 -5.24 -31.63 19.77
CA SER A 595 -5.05 -32.44 18.56
C SER A 595 -4.34 -33.77 18.83
N MET A 596 -3.28 -33.78 19.65
CA MET A 596 -2.65 -35.03 20.10
C MET A 596 -3.62 -35.91 20.89
N ALA A 597 -4.42 -35.32 21.78
CA ALA A 597 -5.42 -36.05 22.56
C ALA A 597 -6.51 -36.67 21.66
N ALA A 598 -6.95 -35.97 20.62
CA ALA A 598 -7.92 -36.48 19.65
C ALA A 598 -7.37 -37.68 18.86
N VAL A 599 -6.10 -37.62 18.40
CA VAL A 599 -5.43 -38.74 17.72
C VAL A 599 -5.34 -39.96 18.64
N LEU A 600 -4.92 -39.78 19.89
CA LEU A 600 -4.79 -40.87 20.85
C LEU A 600 -6.14 -41.50 21.19
N ALA A 601 -7.19 -40.69 21.39
CA ALA A 601 -8.53 -41.18 21.67
C ALA A 601 -9.09 -42.04 20.52
N TYR A 602 -8.85 -41.64 19.27
CA TYR A 602 -9.22 -42.44 18.11
C TYR A 602 -8.45 -43.77 18.06
N LEU A 603 -7.13 -43.72 18.22
CA LEU A 603 -6.29 -44.92 18.19
C LEU A 603 -6.63 -45.89 19.33
N ASP A 604 -6.99 -45.41 20.52
CA ASP A 604 -7.41 -46.27 21.63
C ASP A 604 -8.64 -47.11 21.29
N GLU A 605 -9.53 -46.60 20.43
CA GLU A 605 -10.73 -47.30 19.99
C GLU A 605 -10.44 -48.29 18.85
N VAL A 606 -9.65 -47.88 17.85
CA VAL A 606 -9.49 -48.62 16.59
C VAL A 606 -8.21 -49.46 16.49
N ASP A 607 -7.13 -49.08 17.16
CA ASP A 607 -5.84 -49.79 17.18
C ASP A 607 -5.05 -49.48 18.48
N PRO A 608 -5.38 -50.14 19.61
CA PRO A 608 -4.74 -49.88 20.90
C PRO A 608 -3.22 -50.07 20.90
N ALA A 609 -2.69 -50.91 20.01
CA ALA A 609 -1.25 -51.11 19.87
C ALA A 609 -0.59 -49.89 19.21
N ALA A 610 -1.20 -49.33 18.16
CA ALA A 610 -0.76 -48.05 17.59
C ALA A 610 -0.95 -46.89 18.57
N ALA A 611 -1.97 -46.93 19.42
CA ALA A 611 -2.17 -45.93 20.47
C ALA A 611 -1.05 -45.93 21.51
N ALA A 612 -0.54 -47.10 21.90
CA ALA A 612 0.61 -47.22 22.80
C ALA A 612 1.87 -46.61 22.17
N GLU A 613 2.16 -46.96 20.92
CA GLU A 613 3.29 -46.41 20.16
C GLU A 613 3.17 -44.87 19.98
N ALA A 614 1.97 -44.36 19.68
CA ALA A 614 1.74 -42.93 19.54
C ALA A 614 1.98 -42.16 20.85
N ARG A 615 1.65 -42.75 22.02
CA ARG A 615 1.97 -42.15 23.33
C ARG A 615 3.48 -42.06 23.55
N ASP A 616 4.22 -43.10 23.22
CA ASP A 616 5.68 -43.10 23.34
C ASP A 616 6.32 -42.05 22.42
N ARG A 617 5.79 -41.90 21.20
CA ARG A 617 6.26 -40.89 20.24
C ARG A 617 5.92 -39.45 20.63
N TYR A 618 4.73 -39.20 21.22
CA TYR A 618 4.36 -37.89 21.75
C TYR A 618 5.02 -37.56 23.11
N ALA A 619 5.64 -38.54 23.79
CA ALA A 619 6.25 -38.32 25.10
C ALA A 619 7.31 -37.20 25.08
N CYS A 620 8.04 -37.03 23.97
CA CYS A 620 9.04 -35.98 23.84
C CYS A 620 8.42 -34.55 23.75
N MET A 621 7.14 -34.44 23.38
CA MET A 621 6.40 -33.17 23.35
C MET A 621 5.71 -32.83 24.68
N SER A 622 5.55 -33.83 25.56
CA SER A 622 4.81 -33.70 26.82
C SER A 622 5.27 -32.56 27.73
N PRO A 623 6.59 -32.24 27.86
CA PRO A 623 7.05 -31.09 28.65
C PRO A 623 6.58 -29.73 28.13
N TRP A 624 6.21 -29.65 26.84
CA TRP A 624 5.90 -28.40 26.14
C TRP A 624 4.41 -28.18 25.87
N ASN A 625 3.57 -29.15 26.25
CA ASN A 625 2.12 -29.13 26.02
C ASN A 625 1.40 -27.91 26.62
N ALA A 626 1.95 -27.33 27.69
CA ALA A 626 1.40 -26.15 28.35
C ALA A 626 1.97 -24.83 27.80
N ALA A 627 3.11 -24.85 27.12
CA ALA A 627 3.76 -23.65 26.58
C ALA A 627 4.50 -23.95 25.26
N PRO A 628 3.78 -24.14 24.14
CA PRO A 628 4.37 -24.53 22.85
C PRO A 628 5.34 -23.49 22.26
N ALA A 629 5.21 -22.21 22.63
CA ALA A 629 6.21 -21.20 22.28
C ALA A 629 7.59 -21.53 22.88
N THR A 630 7.65 -22.01 24.12
CA THR A 630 8.89 -22.40 24.79
C THR A 630 9.60 -23.56 24.08
N TYR A 631 8.84 -24.44 23.41
CA TYR A 631 9.40 -25.49 22.55
C TYR A 631 10.20 -24.91 21.38
N GLY A 632 9.67 -23.90 20.69
CA GLY A 632 10.38 -23.28 19.56
C GLY A 632 11.73 -22.69 19.98
N ARG A 633 11.81 -22.07 21.16
CA ARG A 633 13.08 -21.58 21.72
C ARG A 633 14.04 -22.72 22.09
N ALA A 634 13.52 -23.80 22.66
CA ALA A 634 14.32 -24.97 23.02
C ALA A 634 14.86 -25.72 21.79
N ALA A 635 14.08 -25.78 20.71
CA ALA A 635 14.45 -26.40 19.44
C ALA A 635 15.62 -25.71 18.72
N LEU A 636 15.93 -24.45 19.08
CA LEU A 636 17.09 -23.70 18.57
C LEU A 636 18.44 -24.08 19.21
N SER A 637 18.44 -24.81 20.32
CA SER A 637 19.67 -25.19 21.02
C SER A 637 20.26 -26.46 20.43
N GLU A 638 21.59 -26.51 20.19
CA GLU A 638 22.27 -27.73 19.71
C GLU A 638 21.96 -28.93 20.62
N GLY A 639 21.18 -29.89 20.11
CA GLY A 639 20.82 -31.13 20.81
C GLY A 639 19.31 -31.45 20.88
N TYR A 640 18.40 -30.53 20.55
CA TYR A 640 16.94 -30.72 20.73
C TYR A 640 16.12 -31.00 19.44
N ALA A 641 16.76 -31.46 18.36
CA ALA A 641 16.09 -31.89 17.12
C ALA A 641 15.41 -33.29 17.22
N ILE A 642 14.78 -33.61 18.37
CA ILE A 642 14.43 -35.00 18.72
C ILE A 642 13.01 -35.39 18.29
N CYS A 643 12.04 -34.46 18.29
CA CYS A 643 10.61 -34.81 18.16
C CYS A 643 10.04 -34.87 16.74
N GLU A 644 10.58 -34.10 15.79
CA GLU A 644 9.98 -33.95 14.45
C GLU A 644 9.77 -35.29 13.73
N ARG A 645 10.80 -36.15 13.73
CA ARG A 645 10.71 -37.48 13.10
C ARG A 645 9.65 -38.36 13.75
N GLN A 646 9.46 -38.26 15.06
CA GLN A 646 8.49 -39.06 15.81
C GLN A 646 7.06 -38.61 15.50
N VAL A 647 6.83 -37.30 15.49
CA VAL A 647 5.54 -36.66 15.18
C VAL A 647 5.10 -36.96 13.74
N VAL A 648 6.01 -36.79 12.77
CA VAL A 648 5.76 -37.12 11.36
C VAL A 648 5.45 -38.61 11.18
N SER A 649 6.12 -39.49 11.92
CA SER A 649 5.91 -40.95 11.81
C SER A 649 4.49 -41.37 12.22
N ILE A 650 3.86 -40.69 13.19
CA ILE A 650 2.46 -40.97 13.59
C ILE A 650 1.51 -40.66 12.42
N LEU A 651 1.67 -39.50 11.77
CA LEU A 651 0.88 -39.13 10.60
C LEU A 651 1.08 -40.14 9.45
N VAL A 652 2.32 -40.52 9.19
CA VAL A 652 2.66 -41.50 8.15
C VAL A 652 1.99 -42.85 8.42
N ASP A 653 2.00 -43.32 9.67
CA ASP A 653 1.39 -44.60 10.04
C ASP A 653 -0.14 -44.56 9.96
N LEU A 654 -0.79 -43.46 10.38
CA LEU A 654 -2.23 -43.24 10.19
C LEU A 654 -2.62 -43.26 8.71
N VAL A 655 -1.85 -42.57 7.85
CA VAL A 655 -2.11 -42.54 6.40
C VAL A 655 -1.86 -43.90 5.75
N ARG A 656 -0.83 -44.65 6.16
CA ARG A 656 -0.54 -45.99 5.63
C ARG A 656 -1.64 -47.00 5.97
N LYS A 657 -2.19 -46.92 7.19
CA LYS A 657 -3.28 -47.79 7.65
C LYS A 657 -4.67 -47.25 7.33
N ALA A 658 -4.77 -46.14 6.62
CA ALA A 658 -6.04 -45.48 6.32
C ALA A 658 -7.02 -46.40 5.59
N ALA A 659 -6.56 -47.28 4.70
CA ALA A 659 -7.42 -48.25 4.02
C ALA A 659 -8.00 -49.31 4.97
N ASP A 660 -7.24 -49.72 5.99
CA ASP A 660 -7.65 -50.69 7.00
C ASP A 660 -8.63 -50.08 8.01
N TYR A 661 -8.41 -48.81 8.39
CA TYR A 661 -9.25 -48.07 9.34
C TYR A 661 -10.53 -47.49 8.70
N ALA A 662 -10.50 -47.11 7.42
CA ALA A 662 -11.64 -46.52 6.72
C ALA A 662 -12.83 -47.48 6.55
N ALA A 663 -12.63 -48.79 6.76
CA ALA A 663 -13.70 -49.78 6.69
C ALA A 663 -14.73 -49.67 7.84
N GLN A 664 -14.43 -48.90 8.90
CA GLN A 664 -15.29 -48.73 10.07
C GLN A 664 -16.04 -47.38 10.06
N ASP A 665 -15.34 -46.25 9.89
CA ASP A 665 -15.91 -44.89 9.76
C ASP A 665 -14.91 -43.92 9.12
N GLY A 666 -15.17 -43.49 7.87
CA GLY A 666 -14.29 -42.59 7.12
C GLY A 666 -14.25 -41.15 7.65
N GLU A 667 -15.28 -40.67 8.34
CA GLU A 667 -15.33 -39.31 8.85
C GLU A 667 -14.49 -39.15 10.12
N THR A 668 -14.58 -40.13 11.02
CA THR A 668 -13.77 -40.16 12.26
C THR A 668 -12.29 -40.38 11.94
N LEU A 669 -11.97 -41.21 10.94
CA LEU A 669 -10.60 -41.33 10.42
C LEU A 669 -10.07 -40.01 9.85
N PHE A 670 -10.92 -39.26 9.12
CA PHE A 670 -10.54 -37.96 8.58
C PHE A 670 -10.23 -36.97 9.71
N ASP A 671 -11.07 -36.89 10.75
CA ASP A 671 -10.85 -36.03 11.91
C ASP A 671 -9.52 -36.37 12.62
N ALA A 672 -9.27 -37.66 12.89
CA ALA A 672 -8.02 -38.11 13.51
C ALA A 672 -6.80 -37.79 12.63
N THR A 673 -6.89 -38.02 11.32
CA THR A 673 -5.80 -37.72 10.38
C THR A 673 -5.54 -36.23 10.27
N GLN A 674 -6.59 -35.39 10.29
CA GLN A 674 -6.45 -33.94 10.25
C GLN A 674 -5.82 -33.40 11.54
N ASN A 675 -6.21 -33.92 12.71
CA ASN A 675 -5.55 -33.60 13.97
C ASN A 675 -4.06 -34.02 13.95
N ALA A 676 -3.71 -35.18 13.38
CA ALA A 676 -2.31 -35.59 13.24
C ALA A 676 -1.51 -34.64 12.33
N ARG A 677 -2.10 -34.17 11.22
CA ARG A 677 -1.47 -33.15 10.35
C ARG A 677 -1.27 -31.83 11.07
N LEU A 678 -2.26 -31.37 11.82
CA LEU A 678 -2.16 -30.17 12.65
C LEU A 678 -0.98 -30.27 13.61
N VAL A 679 -0.75 -31.40 14.27
CA VAL A 679 0.41 -31.57 15.17
C VAL A 679 1.74 -31.43 14.41
N VAL A 680 1.85 -31.96 13.19
CA VAL A 680 3.05 -31.79 12.33
C VAL A 680 3.25 -30.31 11.98
N ASP A 681 2.20 -29.65 11.50
CA ASP A 681 2.29 -28.27 11.02
C ASP A 681 2.50 -27.28 12.17
N ALA A 682 1.89 -27.53 13.33
CA ALA A 682 2.06 -26.73 14.53
C ALA A 682 3.47 -26.84 15.10
N GLU A 683 4.09 -28.02 15.05
CA GLU A 683 5.49 -28.19 15.46
C GLU A 683 6.42 -27.32 14.59
N ARG A 684 6.25 -27.39 13.27
CA ARG A 684 6.99 -26.55 12.31
C ARG A 684 6.73 -25.06 12.53
N TYR A 685 5.47 -24.69 12.75
CA TYR A 685 5.08 -23.31 13.02
C TYR A 685 5.77 -22.74 14.26
N TYR A 686 5.72 -23.45 15.39
CA TYR A 686 6.35 -22.98 16.63
C TYR A 686 7.88 -22.91 16.53
N ARG A 687 8.48 -23.76 15.71
CA ARG A 687 9.91 -23.68 15.38
C ARG A 687 10.21 -22.43 14.53
N ALA A 688 9.46 -22.22 13.45
CA ALA A 688 9.61 -21.09 12.53
C ALA A 688 9.40 -19.72 13.18
N MET A 689 8.54 -19.65 14.22
CA MET A 689 8.25 -18.42 14.98
C MET A 689 9.50 -17.71 15.51
N TYR A 690 10.61 -18.42 15.73
CA TYR A 690 11.88 -17.82 16.19
C TYR A 690 12.88 -17.51 15.08
N TYR A 691 12.64 -17.94 13.84
CA TYR A 691 13.50 -17.68 12.68
C TYR A 691 13.03 -16.48 11.86
N GLY A 692 11.71 -16.24 11.75
CA GLY A 692 11.17 -15.07 11.07
C GLY A 692 9.63 -15.01 11.04
N ALA A 693 9.07 -13.81 11.22
CA ALA A 693 7.62 -13.59 11.30
C ALA A 693 6.84 -13.99 10.03
N HIS A 694 7.42 -13.73 8.85
CA HIS A 694 6.81 -14.07 7.55
C HIS A 694 6.78 -15.59 7.29
N GLU A 695 7.78 -16.35 7.76
CA GLU A 695 7.79 -17.82 7.60
C GLU A 695 6.69 -18.47 8.43
N SER A 696 6.52 -18.06 9.69
CA SER A 696 5.42 -18.55 10.54
C SER A 696 4.05 -18.16 9.99
N TRP A 697 3.90 -16.93 9.48
CA TRP A 697 2.66 -16.47 8.84
C TRP A 697 2.30 -17.36 7.64
N ASN A 698 3.27 -17.57 6.75
CA ASN A 698 3.09 -18.35 5.53
C ASN A 698 2.75 -19.81 5.78
N LEU A 699 3.30 -20.40 6.84
CA LEU A 699 2.95 -21.76 7.28
C LEU A 699 1.50 -21.83 7.77
N ARG A 700 1.05 -20.83 8.53
CA ARG A 700 -0.32 -20.79 9.08
C ARG A 700 -1.37 -20.68 8.00
N ASP A 701 -1.27 -19.70 7.12
CA ASP A 701 -2.27 -19.51 6.06
C ASP A 701 -2.27 -20.65 5.04
N ARG A 702 -1.10 -21.24 4.77
CA ARG A 702 -1.02 -22.46 3.96
C ARG A 702 -1.74 -23.62 4.63
N HIS A 703 -1.56 -23.81 5.93
CA HIS A 703 -2.30 -24.83 6.68
C HIS A 703 -3.81 -24.60 6.61
N MET A 704 -4.28 -23.36 6.82
CA MET A 704 -5.71 -23.03 6.72
C MET A 704 -6.29 -23.40 5.34
N PHE A 705 -5.60 -23.02 4.28
CA PHE A 705 -6.00 -23.36 2.91
C PHE A 705 -5.99 -24.87 2.64
N GLU A 706 -4.93 -25.58 3.03
CA GLU A 706 -4.83 -27.02 2.82
C GLU A 706 -5.91 -27.79 3.60
N THR A 707 -6.25 -27.32 4.80
CA THR A 707 -7.34 -27.87 5.61
C THR A 707 -8.68 -27.66 4.91
N LEU A 708 -8.96 -26.45 4.41
CA LEU A 708 -10.17 -26.17 3.62
C LEU A 708 -10.29 -27.08 2.38
N ASP A 709 -9.21 -27.18 1.60
CA ASP A 709 -9.16 -28.01 0.38
C ASP A 709 -9.34 -29.51 0.69
N ARG A 710 -8.90 -29.99 1.86
CA ARG A 710 -9.18 -31.35 2.34
C ARG A 710 -10.64 -31.53 2.74
N VAL A 711 -11.24 -30.58 3.44
CA VAL A 711 -12.67 -30.63 3.81
C VAL A 711 -13.57 -30.63 2.57
N LEU A 712 -13.27 -29.77 1.59
CA LEU A 712 -13.96 -29.76 0.29
C LEU A 712 -13.85 -31.12 -0.41
N ARG A 713 -12.65 -31.71 -0.47
CA ARG A 713 -12.47 -33.06 -1.05
C ARG A 713 -13.22 -34.16 -0.32
N LEU A 714 -13.29 -34.10 1.02
CA LEU A 714 -14.03 -35.08 1.82
C LEU A 714 -15.52 -35.05 1.49
N ARG A 715 -16.09 -33.85 1.36
CA ARG A 715 -17.53 -33.66 1.06
C ARG A 715 -17.86 -33.93 -0.41
N GLY A 716 -16.93 -33.65 -1.31
CA GLY A 716 -17.02 -34.04 -2.72
C GLY A 716 -16.66 -32.91 -3.69
N PRO A 717 -16.65 -33.21 -5.00
CA PRO A 717 -16.29 -32.22 -6.02
C PRO A 717 -17.25 -31.02 -6.07
N GLU A 718 -18.54 -31.25 -5.80
CA GLU A 718 -19.59 -30.23 -5.82
C GLU A 718 -19.79 -29.50 -4.48
N ALA A 719 -19.01 -29.87 -3.45
CA ALA A 719 -19.16 -29.28 -2.12
C ALA A 719 -18.80 -27.78 -2.16
N LYS A 720 -19.65 -26.97 -1.51
CA LYS A 720 -19.48 -25.52 -1.39
C LYS A 720 -19.21 -25.10 0.06
N ALA A 721 -18.32 -24.14 0.23
CA ALA A 721 -17.87 -23.67 1.54
C ALA A 721 -17.99 -22.16 1.72
N VAL A 722 -18.40 -21.75 2.91
CA VAL A 722 -18.26 -20.37 3.38
C VAL A 722 -17.11 -20.32 4.37
N VAL A 723 -16.17 -19.40 4.17
CA VAL A 723 -15.02 -19.20 5.06
C VAL A 723 -15.18 -17.89 5.81
N TRP A 724 -15.03 -17.90 7.14
CA TRP A 724 -15.01 -16.70 7.98
C TRP A 724 -13.60 -16.51 8.54
N ALA A 725 -12.94 -15.43 8.17
CA ALA A 725 -11.66 -15.04 8.74
C ALA A 725 -11.50 -13.52 8.69
N HIS A 726 -10.44 -12.99 9.29
CA HIS A 726 -10.13 -11.58 9.22
C HIS A 726 -9.82 -11.11 7.78
N ASN A 727 -10.06 -9.84 7.45
CA ASN A 727 -9.74 -9.25 6.14
C ASN A 727 -8.27 -9.49 5.73
N SER A 728 -7.33 -9.51 6.70
CA SER A 728 -5.91 -9.82 6.47
C SER A 728 -5.66 -11.24 5.93
N HIS A 729 -6.59 -12.17 6.20
CA HIS A 729 -6.54 -13.54 5.69
C HIS A 729 -7.33 -13.68 4.38
N ILE A 730 -8.41 -12.91 4.20
CA ILE A 730 -9.37 -13.08 3.10
C ILE A 730 -9.01 -12.29 1.82
N GLY A 731 -8.49 -11.07 1.93
CA GLY A 731 -8.10 -10.30 0.74
C GLY A 731 -6.95 -10.99 -0.01
N ASP A 732 -6.79 -10.79 -1.31
CA ASP A 732 -5.62 -11.33 -2.03
C ASP A 732 -4.32 -10.62 -1.60
N ALA A 733 -3.48 -11.30 -0.79
CA ALA A 733 -2.26 -10.74 -0.20
C ALA A 733 -1.28 -10.14 -1.21
N ARG A 734 -1.27 -10.57 -2.48
CA ARG A 734 -0.37 -10.03 -3.51
C ARG A 734 -0.57 -8.54 -3.74
N TYR A 735 -1.75 -8.04 -3.37
CA TYR A 735 -2.18 -6.65 -3.55
C TYR A 735 -2.25 -5.88 -2.23
N THR A 736 -1.58 -6.38 -1.19
CA THR A 736 -1.44 -5.73 0.10
C THR A 736 0.04 -5.51 0.42
N GLU A 737 0.33 -4.62 1.36
CA GLU A 737 1.67 -4.42 1.90
C GLU A 737 2.23 -5.72 2.50
N MET A 738 1.36 -6.59 3.04
CA MET A 738 1.74 -7.89 3.60
C MET A 738 2.39 -8.78 2.53
N GLY A 739 1.74 -8.99 1.38
CA GLY A 739 2.34 -9.78 0.31
C GLY A 739 3.43 -9.06 -0.46
N ALA A 740 3.19 -7.80 -0.85
CA ALA A 740 4.10 -7.07 -1.73
C ALA A 740 5.41 -6.65 -1.03
N ALA A 741 5.38 -6.29 0.25
CA ALA A 741 6.56 -5.80 0.98
C ALA A 741 7.13 -6.82 1.98
N ARG A 742 6.29 -7.68 2.58
CA ARG A 742 6.72 -8.63 3.64
C ARG A 742 6.84 -10.08 3.15
N GLY A 743 6.38 -10.37 1.93
CA GLY A 743 6.37 -11.72 1.37
C GLY A 743 5.40 -12.67 2.09
N GLU A 744 4.38 -12.10 2.74
CA GLU A 744 3.34 -12.84 3.45
C GLU A 744 2.25 -13.31 2.47
N LEU A 745 1.86 -14.57 2.55
CA LEU A 745 0.75 -15.15 1.79
C LEU A 745 -0.48 -15.28 2.69
N ASN A 746 -1.67 -15.37 2.09
CA ASN A 746 -2.87 -15.67 2.86
C ASN A 746 -3.84 -16.65 2.17
N ILE A 747 -4.81 -17.15 2.92
CA ILE A 747 -5.82 -18.09 2.42
C ILE A 747 -6.63 -17.50 1.25
N GLY A 748 -6.89 -16.19 1.24
CA GLY A 748 -7.55 -15.48 0.15
C GLY A 748 -6.80 -15.62 -1.18
N GLN A 749 -5.50 -15.30 -1.18
CA GLN A 749 -4.62 -15.51 -2.32
C GLN A 749 -4.60 -16.99 -2.75
N LEU A 750 -4.39 -17.91 -1.82
CA LEU A 750 -4.30 -19.34 -2.15
C LEU A 750 -5.61 -19.89 -2.75
N CYS A 751 -6.76 -19.44 -2.25
CA CYS A 751 -8.06 -19.76 -2.82
C CYS A 751 -8.20 -19.20 -4.24
N ARG A 752 -7.77 -17.95 -4.47
CA ARG A 752 -7.78 -17.35 -5.82
C ARG A 752 -6.88 -18.13 -6.78
N GLU A 753 -5.68 -18.51 -6.36
CA GLU A 753 -4.74 -19.27 -7.19
C GLU A 753 -5.25 -20.68 -7.51
N ARG A 754 -5.95 -21.32 -6.56
CA ARG A 754 -6.46 -22.68 -6.72
C ARG A 754 -7.77 -22.77 -7.48
N PHE A 755 -8.72 -21.88 -7.17
CA PHE A 755 -10.12 -21.96 -7.61
C PHE A 755 -10.48 -20.85 -8.62
N GLY A 756 -9.60 -19.86 -8.85
CA GLY A 756 -9.85 -18.80 -9.83
C GLY A 756 -11.09 -17.98 -9.50
N SER A 757 -12.03 -17.91 -10.44
CA SER A 757 -13.33 -17.23 -10.26
C SER A 757 -14.30 -18.00 -9.37
N ASP A 758 -14.03 -19.28 -9.07
CA ASP A 758 -14.87 -20.07 -8.17
C ASP A 758 -14.55 -19.81 -6.69
N ALA A 759 -13.61 -18.90 -6.39
CA ALA A 759 -13.42 -18.30 -5.09
C ALA A 759 -13.84 -16.82 -5.15
N VAL A 760 -14.79 -16.45 -4.29
CA VAL A 760 -15.26 -15.07 -4.13
C VAL A 760 -14.79 -14.52 -2.78
N LEU A 761 -14.06 -13.41 -2.80
CA LEU A 761 -13.47 -12.74 -1.64
C LEU A 761 -14.29 -11.48 -1.31
N ILE A 762 -14.90 -11.44 -0.13
CA ILE A 762 -15.76 -10.33 0.31
C ILE A 762 -15.18 -9.70 1.58
N GLY A 763 -14.73 -8.45 1.50
CA GLY A 763 -14.23 -7.69 2.66
C GLY A 763 -15.35 -6.92 3.36
N LEU A 764 -15.23 -6.74 4.67
CA LEU A 764 -16.14 -5.91 5.48
C LEU A 764 -15.36 -4.78 6.16
N GLY A 765 -15.89 -3.55 6.15
CA GLY A 765 -15.22 -2.37 6.73
C GLY A 765 -16.15 -1.44 7.50
N THR A 766 -15.55 -0.53 8.28
CA THR A 766 -16.29 0.49 9.05
C THR A 766 -15.53 1.81 9.21
N HIS A 767 -16.27 2.92 9.31
CA HIS A 767 -15.71 4.24 9.61
C HIS A 767 -15.38 4.37 11.10
N GLY A 768 -16.31 4.00 11.98
CA GLY A 768 -16.22 4.25 13.42
C GLY A 768 -17.17 3.39 14.27
N GLY A 769 -17.43 3.87 15.48
CA GLY A 769 -18.26 3.19 16.48
C GLY A 769 -17.42 2.53 17.60
N THR A 770 -17.78 1.31 17.99
CA THR A 770 -17.10 0.57 19.07
C THR A 770 -16.72 -0.84 18.65
N VAL A 771 -15.67 -1.37 19.29
CA VAL A 771 -15.13 -2.71 19.06
C VAL A 771 -14.72 -3.35 20.38
N MET A 772 -14.95 -4.65 20.54
CA MET A 772 -14.37 -5.43 21.63
C MET A 772 -12.92 -5.78 21.27
N ALA A 773 -11.95 -5.27 22.04
CA ALA A 773 -10.54 -5.56 21.81
C ALA A 773 -9.72 -5.36 23.09
N SER A 774 -8.54 -5.96 23.14
CA SER A 774 -7.60 -5.76 24.25
C SER A 774 -6.63 -4.60 23.96
N SER A 775 -6.12 -3.98 25.03
CA SER A 775 -5.10 -2.91 24.92
C SER A 775 -3.70 -3.43 24.66
N ASP A 776 -3.41 -4.65 25.09
CA ASP A 776 -2.20 -5.39 24.79
C ASP A 776 -2.51 -6.89 24.76
N TRP A 777 -1.51 -7.68 24.38
CA TRP A 777 -1.56 -9.13 24.52
C TRP A 777 -1.82 -9.53 25.96
N ASP A 778 -2.70 -10.51 26.13
CA ASP A 778 -3.09 -11.11 27.41
C ASP A 778 -3.76 -10.12 28.38
N ALA A 779 -4.06 -8.91 27.91
CA ALA A 779 -4.85 -7.93 28.64
C ALA A 779 -6.35 -8.27 28.53
N PRO A 780 -7.16 -7.94 29.56
CA PRO A 780 -8.60 -8.13 29.51
C PRO A 780 -9.23 -7.47 28.28
N ALA A 781 -10.32 -8.06 27.81
CA ALA A 781 -11.14 -7.48 26.75
C ALA A 781 -11.81 -6.20 27.22
N GLU A 782 -11.82 -5.18 26.37
CA GLU A 782 -12.42 -3.89 26.64
C GLU A 782 -13.31 -3.48 25.47
N VAL A 783 -14.40 -2.75 25.75
CA VAL A 783 -15.13 -2.03 24.71
C VAL A 783 -14.36 -0.74 24.41
N LYS A 784 -13.86 -0.63 23.19
CA LYS A 784 -13.00 0.48 22.73
C LYS A 784 -13.69 1.26 21.62
N THR A 785 -13.50 2.58 21.60
CA THR A 785 -13.99 3.43 20.51
C THR A 785 -13.07 3.33 19.30
N VAL A 786 -13.63 2.98 18.14
CA VAL A 786 -12.91 2.99 16.87
C VAL A 786 -12.74 4.45 16.43
N LYS A 787 -11.51 4.85 16.11
CA LYS A 787 -11.25 6.20 15.61
C LYS A 787 -11.94 6.40 14.25
N PRO A 788 -12.41 7.62 13.93
CA PRO A 788 -12.85 7.94 12.57
C PRO A 788 -11.82 7.53 11.52
N SER A 789 -12.29 7.09 10.35
CA SER A 789 -11.41 6.69 9.25
C SER A 789 -10.44 7.80 8.85
N ARG A 790 -9.24 7.43 8.41
CA ARG A 790 -8.26 8.43 7.98
C ARG A 790 -8.61 8.99 6.60
N PRO A 791 -8.38 10.29 6.31
CA PRO A 791 -8.70 10.89 5.01
C PRO A 791 -7.98 10.25 3.80
N ASP A 792 -6.86 9.56 4.03
CA ASP A 792 -6.04 8.87 3.03
C ASP A 792 -6.38 7.36 2.88
N SER A 793 -7.49 6.90 3.47
CA SER A 793 -7.92 5.49 3.50
C SER A 793 -9.12 5.18 2.60
N TYR A 794 -9.33 3.91 2.29
CA TYR A 794 -10.56 3.48 1.61
C TYR A 794 -11.80 3.66 2.48
N GLU A 795 -11.65 3.53 3.80
CA GLU A 795 -12.73 3.77 4.75
C GLU A 795 -13.24 5.21 4.67
N ALA A 796 -12.35 6.19 4.42
CA ALA A 796 -12.79 7.57 4.18
C ALA A 796 -13.55 7.74 2.87
N LEU A 797 -13.13 7.06 1.79
CA LEU A 797 -13.89 7.07 0.53
C LEU A 797 -15.30 6.48 0.72
N CYS A 798 -15.42 5.40 1.50
CA CYS A 798 -16.71 4.78 1.81
C CYS A 798 -17.58 5.67 2.71
N HIS A 799 -16.98 6.30 3.73
CA HIS A 799 -17.65 7.28 4.59
C HIS A 799 -18.23 8.46 3.79
N GLU A 800 -17.47 8.98 2.82
CA GLU A 800 -17.88 10.11 1.97
C GLU A 800 -19.10 9.79 1.08
N VAL A 801 -19.46 8.51 0.89
CA VAL A 801 -20.68 8.10 0.18
C VAL A 801 -21.94 8.54 0.94
N GLY A 802 -21.88 8.63 2.28
CA GLY A 802 -23.00 9.06 3.12
C GLY A 802 -24.16 8.06 3.19
N VAL A 803 -23.90 6.78 2.94
CA VAL A 803 -24.88 5.68 3.05
C VAL A 803 -24.51 4.80 4.24
N GLU A 804 -25.48 4.56 5.14
CA GLU A 804 -25.26 3.85 6.42
C GLU A 804 -24.66 2.45 6.22
N ARG A 805 -25.09 1.74 5.19
CA ARG A 805 -24.58 0.41 4.85
C ARG A 805 -24.83 0.10 3.38
N PHE A 806 -23.82 -0.42 2.71
CA PHE A 806 -23.90 -0.72 1.28
C PHE A 806 -22.99 -1.88 0.87
N LEU A 807 -23.29 -2.46 -0.28
CA LEU A 807 -22.46 -3.42 -1.00
C LEU A 807 -21.90 -2.76 -2.25
N VAL A 808 -20.64 -3.01 -2.58
CA VAL A 808 -20.09 -2.70 -3.90
C VAL A 808 -19.55 -3.96 -4.55
N ASP A 809 -19.98 -4.22 -5.78
CA ASP A 809 -19.47 -5.32 -6.62
C ASP A 809 -18.22 -4.87 -7.35
N LEU A 810 -17.12 -5.53 -7.05
CA LEU A 810 -15.79 -5.27 -7.58
C LEU A 810 -15.34 -6.43 -8.48
N ARG A 811 -16.20 -7.34 -8.96
CA ARG A 811 -15.75 -8.38 -9.90
C ARG A 811 -15.33 -7.78 -11.25
N PRO A 812 -14.35 -8.38 -11.96
CA PRO A 812 -14.07 -8.01 -13.34
C PRO A 812 -15.35 -8.07 -14.21
N GLY A 813 -15.56 -7.07 -15.05
CA GLY A 813 -16.77 -6.85 -15.84
C GLY A 813 -17.81 -5.95 -15.15
N HIS A 814 -17.65 -5.65 -13.86
CA HIS A 814 -18.54 -4.78 -13.09
C HIS A 814 -17.80 -3.51 -12.66
N ASN A 815 -18.45 -2.35 -12.74
CA ASN A 815 -17.92 -1.09 -12.23
C ASN A 815 -16.45 -0.78 -12.64
N GLU A 816 -16.05 -1.09 -13.88
CA GLU A 816 -14.63 -1.07 -14.31
C GLU A 816 -13.90 0.25 -14.04
N ALA A 817 -14.57 1.39 -14.25
CA ALA A 817 -13.98 2.69 -13.94
C ALA A 817 -13.72 2.88 -12.43
N LEU A 818 -14.64 2.42 -11.57
CA LEU A 818 -14.44 2.41 -10.13
C LEU A 818 -13.35 1.41 -9.73
N ARG A 819 -13.31 0.23 -10.35
CA ARG A 819 -12.26 -0.76 -10.10
C ARG A 819 -10.88 -0.20 -10.39
N ALA A 820 -10.74 0.57 -11.47
CA ALA A 820 -9.50 1.28 -11.79
C ALA A 820 -9.14 2.32 -10.73
N ASP A 821 -10.11 3.10 -10.26
CA ASP A 821 -9.90 4.10 -9.19
C ASP A 821 -9.49 3.44 -7.86
N LEU A 822 -10.11 2.30 -7.52
CA LEU A 822 -9.85 1.54 -6.28
C LEU A 822 -8.65 0.58 -6.40
N ARG A 823 -7.97 0.55 -7.55
CA ARG A 823 -6.72 -0.21 -7.74
C ARG A 823 -5.52 0.53 -7.17
N GLU A 824 -5.56 1.86 -7.14
CA GLU A 824 -4.45 2.66 -6.60
C GLU A 824 -4.24 2.34 -5.11
N PRO A 825 -3.03 1.93 -4.68
CA PRO A 825 -2.78 1.60 -3.29
C PRO A 825 -3.14 2.73 -2.33
N ARG A 826 -4.03 2.46 -1.36
CA ARG A 826 -4.43 3.36 -0.28
C ARG A 826 -4.39 2.62 1.04
N LEU A 827 -4.52 3.35 2.15
CA LEU A 827 -4.60 2.70 3.46
C LEU A 827 -5.93 1.95 3.61
N GLU A 828 -5.85 0.74 4.15
CA GLU A 828 -6.96 -0.10 4.59
C GLU A 828 -6.76 -0.47 6.07
N ARG A 829 -7.83 -0.48 6.84
CA ARG A 829 -7.84 -0.72 8.29
C ARG A 829 -8.00 -2.21 8.61
N TYR A 830 -7.17 -2.69 9.53
CA TYR A 830 -7.14 -4.07 10.02
C TYR A 830 -7.04 -4.05 11.55
N ILE A 831 -8.16 -4.26 12.25
CA ILE A 831 -8.21 -4.30 13.72
C ILE A 831 -8.26 -5.76 14.20
N GLY A 832 -7.12 -6.30 14.64
CA GLY A 832 -7.09 -7.62 15.25
C GLY A 832 -7.72 -7.67 16.65
N VAL A 833 -7.35 -8.69 17.42
CA VAL A 833 -7.80 -8.84 18.82
C VAL A 833 -7.24 -7.77 19.76
N VAL A 834 -6.12 -7.15 19.37
CA VAL A 834 -5.55 -5.97 20.02
C VAL A 834 -5.91 -4.75 19.19
N TYR A 835 -6.41 -3.70 19.85
CA TYR A 835 -6.63 -2.41 19.22
C TYR A 835 -5.92 -1.31 20.00
N ARG A 836 -5.02 -0.59 19.33
CA ARG A 836 -4.25 0.54 19.87
C ARG A 836 -4.61 1.84 19.13
N PRO A 837 -5.67 2.54 19.57
CA PRO A 837 -6.11 3.78 18.92
C PRO A 837 -4.99 4.81 18.78
N ASP A 838 -4.13 4.95 19.79
CA ASP A 838 -3.07 5.97 19.83
C ASP A 838 -1.98 5.76 18.77
N SER A 839 -1.78 4.52 18.32
CA SER A 839 -0.83 4.16 17.27
C SER A 839 -1.48 3.65 16.00
N GLU A 840 -2.79 3.88 15.80
CA GLU A 840 -3.61 3.17 14.81
C GLU A 840 -3.05 3.20 13.39
N ARG A 841 -2.49 4.33 12.93
CA ARG A 841 -1.85 4.40 11.61
C ARG A 841 -0.71 3.38 11.45
N LEU A 842 0.09 3.16 12.47
CA LEU A 842 1.23 2.25 12.43
C LEU A 842 0.80 0.81 12.70
N SER A 843 -0.16 0.62 13.61
CA SER A 843 -0.53 -0.69 14.13
C SER A 843 -1.82 -1.26 13.56
N HIS A 844 -2.59 -0.55 12.72
CA HIS A 844 -3.87 -1.04 12.20
C HIS A 844 -4.15 -0.59 10.77
N TYR A 845 -3.21 0.05 10.08
CA TYR A 845 -3.36 0.42 8.67
C TYR A 845 -2.19 -0.09 7.85
N ALA A 846 -2.50 -0.68 6.70
CA ALA A 846 -1.53 -1.10 5.70
C ALA A 846 -1.96 -0.60 4.32
N HIS A 847 -1.01 -0.41 3.40
CA HIS A 847 -1.37 -0.09 2.02
C HIS A 847 -1.94 -1.32 1.31
N ALA A 848 -3.01 -1.13 0.54
CA ALA A 848 -3.63 -2.20 -0.20
C ALA A 848 -4.37 -1.67 -1.44
N SER A 849 -4.63 -2.54 -2.40
CA SER A 849 -5.47 -2.25 -3.58
C SER A 849 -6.84 -2.92 -3.39
N LEU A 850 -7.88 -2.15 -3.04
CA LEU A 850 -9.17 -2.70 -2.61
C LEU A 850 -9.84 -3.56 -3.70
N SER A 851 -9.82 -3.07 -4.95
CA SER A 851 -10.42 -3.77 -6.10
C SER A 851 -9.64 -4.98 -6.60
N GLU A 852 -8.39 -5.16 -6.16
CA GLU A 852 -7.57 -6.32 -6.52
C GLU A 852 -7.57 -7.37 -5.39
N GLN A 853 -7.80 -6.97 -4.14
CA GLN A 853 -7.95 -7.88 -3.01
C GLN A 853 -9.30 -8.60 -3.00
N TYR A 854 -10.39 -7.89 -3.29
CA TYR A 854 -11.75 -8.36 -3.09
C TYR A 854 -12.59 -8.34 -4.37
N ASP A 855 -13.50 -9.30 -4.49
CA ASP A 855 -14.57 -9.30 -5.48
C ASP A 855 -15.75 -8.44 -5.07
N ALA A 856 -15.92 -8.19 -3.76
CA ALA A 856 -16.93 -7.30 -3.23
C ALA A 856 -16.51 -6.70 -1.89
N PHE A 857 -17.07 -5.54 -1.56
CA PHE A 857 -16.83 -4.90 -0.27
C PHE A 857 -18.15 -4.46 0.36
N VAL A 858 -18.32 -4.78 1.64
CA VAL A 858 -19.50 -4.45 2.44
C VAL A 858 -19.11 -3.38 3.45
N TRP A 859 -19.87 -2.29 3.46
CA TRP A 859 -19.63 -1.14 4.31
C TRP A 859 -20.66 -1.03 5.41
N PHE A 860 -20.21 -0.63 6.60
CA PHE A 860 -21.03 -0.17 7.72
C PHE A 860 -20.48 1.16 8.23
N GLU A 861 -21.34 2.18 8.32
CA GLU A 861 -20.91 3.51 8.73
C GLU A 861 -20.50 3.56 10.22
N GLU A 862 -21.36 3.02 11.08
CA GLU A 862 -21.14 2.93 12.53
C GLU A 862 -21.34 1.47 12.96
N THR A 863 -20.52 1.03 13.90
CA THR A 863 -20.52 -0.37 14.39
C THR A 863 -20.47 -0.47 15.91
N GLN A 864 -20.87 -1.60 16.47
CA GLN A 864 -20.93 -1.84 17.90
C GLN A 864 -20.02 -3.00 18.33
N ALA A 865 -19.45 -2.89 19.53
CA ALA A 865 -18.69 -3.97 20.13
C ALA A 865 -19.59 -5.19 20.35
N LEU A 866 -19.09 -6.38 20.05
CA LEU A 866 -19.80 -7.63 20.31
C LEU A 866 -20.03 -7.86 21.81
N THR A 867 -21.03 -8.68 22.13
CA THR A 867 -21.36 -9.01 23.53
C THR A 867 -20.78 -10.38 23.92
N GLN A 868 -19.75 -10.36 24.77
CA GLN A 868 -19.16 -11.58 25.33
C GLN A 868 -20.14 -12.31 26.26
N LEU A 869 -20.17 -13.65 26.20
CA LEU A 869 -20.93 -14.48 27.13
C LEU A 869 -20.22 -14.63 28.50
N PRO A 870 -20.94 -14.59 29.64
CA PRO A 870 -20.32 -14.68 30.97
C PRO A 870 -19.52 -15.98 31.17
N THR A 871 -18.31 -15.89 31.72
CA THR A 871 -17.47 -17.06 32.01
C THR A 871 -16.90 -17.02 33.45
N GLN A 872 -16.88 -18.16 34.14
CA GLN A 872 -16.00 -18.36 35.30
C GLN A 872 -14.56 -18.58 34.81
N VAL A 873 -13.75 -17.52 34.77
CA VAL A 873 -12.33 -17.64 34.43
C VAL A 873 -11.61 -18.37 35.58
N ARG A 874 -10.98 -19.52 35.29
CA ARG A 874 -10.08 -20.19 36.25
C ARG A 874 -8.71 -19.50 36.17
N PRO A 875 -8.08 -19.11 37.29
CA PRO A 875 -6.74 -18.55 37.27
C PRO A 875 -5.74 -19.58 36.74
N GLY A 876 -4.95 -19.24 35.71
CA GLY A 876 -3.82 -20.04 35.23
C GLY A 876 -3.92 -20.60 33.80
N GLU A 877 -4.92 -20.22 33.01
CA GLU A 877 -4.88 -20.40 31.55
C GLU A 877 -4.34 -19.10 30.93
N ASP A 878 -3.16 -19.17 30.31
CA ASP A 878 -2.57 -18.05 29.59
C ASP A 878 -3.44 -17.76 28.35
N ASP A 879 -4.20 -16.66 28.38
CA ASP A 879 -4.64 -16.00 27.14
C ASP A 879 -3.35 -15.78 26.32
N THR A 880 -3.26 -16.25 25.07
CA THR A 880 -2.02 -16.13 24.29
C THR A 880 -2.25 -15.58 22.88
N TYR A 881 -1.47 -14.54 22.56
CA TYR A 881 -0.94 -14.10 21.26
C TYR A 881 -1.45 -14.76 19.95
N PRO A 882 -2.16 -14.01 19.09
CA PRO A 882 -2.06 -14.12 17.62
C PRO A 882 -1.55 -12.80 17.00
N PHE A 883 -0.29 -12.73 16.57
CA PHE A 883 0.35 -11.49 16.10
C PHE A 883 -0.33 -10.75 14.93
N GLY A 884 -0.08 -9.43 14.87
CA GLY A 884 -0.20 -8.51 13.71
C GLY A 884 -1.10 -7.29 14.01
N LEU A 885 -0.60 -6.10 14.33
CA LEU A 885 0.36 -5.24 13.61
C LEU A 885 1.24 -4.39 14.58
#